data_AF-A0A537ZA03-F1
#
_entry.id   AF-A0A537ZA03-F1
#
_cell.length_a   1.000
_cell.length_b   1.000
_cell.length_c   1.000
_cell.angle_alpha   90.00
_cell.angle_beta   90.00
_cell.angle_gamma   90.00
#
_symmetry.space_group_name_H-M   'P 1'
#
loop_
_entity.id
_entity.type
_entity.pdbx_description
1 polymer ?
#
loop_
_entity_poly.entity_id
_entity_poly.type
_entity_poly.pdbx_seq_one_letter_code
_entity_poly.pdbx_strand_id
1 'polypeptide(L)'
;MAVTREAPAQDVVPAPEPGSRFLGRPAVLVLAILLLLVALGWTFLRDPSISAPTRDPAWYTWRSNLIMHDEPGLVAGEWGPFSMFSGGYRVVVPLYGSVLQRVAGIDLYTFSAFMMIGVPILAGLALGAFSYRRRRDPLLFLLVMVATAALFMTTPYVGYLDNITVLYLLSLILAFYEPGQTSWGARSALFLFGMAAAFTHPTTCVIFGVSLLAAFALHFVTSRFSLSSALRRDGPGLLSVGSGMVLGLASWLAGPWGVKGSLADAALPPPYTKEVFLHRLSGWVGSLQPVITFPLILLAIGWVIYRARKDRRPADTFGTVSALWLLPLLGVFGWVAGSTYPYYRFMNATAALMPLLGLGLWVAVRWLLNRQGGTRVIALLGVAVLLGAMAFVWVRGRDASQWAKPSNQWIDQPTRTALSAANAVAAREPGRPIVFILNFGDTYQAYGWAKTFTNVSRTGLPGDAVKRSMSYFGSVQDFLANRPTELTDPTYNKMSRGFFTEMQALERTYPQPPVVFLVRQFNGNTDNAALLDQRPPPDYLVGIGDDIAVVTGPNLATPSQETLDAARAAEAETAALYADHPGIFGNLGHTLWVLFALALLLVVPGLIAARWFELDDVWLKVALVPGISIGLTVIAAIAWVSIRRAPFTTADGWISLGLATAVAAGLRAGKPRLDRMFAGVSRFFAELFAVFSNRSFSALMGTQFVAQAADGIVQASLAKSIAFGGERGFDVASAPSARYLLVVVLALYVPYTLVSPFVGAFIDRYDRKLLLIRSNLFRAAAVGLAALALAAGGNALPDAVLVLAILVALACTRILLAIKSAGLPTVVHGKDLLQANGLSQAGGAIFQVVGGGVALVGTALAPSWIVALFGAALYLVAAIVARSVDRLEHERRTSRFAEEVRRVFRDIATGLREVFGRPAAALGLAGFQALRMEFFGFVALVFALEARNLLSGSDSDKTVVAIAGACGAIGAAIGMVLAQKLKDRVPPYRLLVSAMAALGIGVILFGGVQTIAGYSAITFVGALGFFLGKISADTIMQQALPDDFRGRGFSLFDIAYNLGWIVPALVLALVWNDDRVRLILIGSGVVFLLVTAAVYRWATSIKDQLASQDDIVDPRTPTGDGRAR
;
A
#
# COMPACT_ATOMS: atom_id res chain seq x y z
N MET A 1 29.44 -17.44 -0.89
CA MET A 1 30.32 -16.31 -1.26
C MET A 1 30.98 -16.44 -2.64
N ALA A 2 30.34 -17.05 -3.65
CA ALA A 2 30.87 -17.08 -5.04
C ALA A 2 29.75 -16.89 -6.08
N VAL A 3 28.96 -15.83 -5.92
CA VAL A 3 27.81 -15.52 -6.78
C VAL A 3 28.10 -14.18 -7.49
N THR A 4 27.91 -14.21 -8.82
CA THR A 4 27.67 -13.10 -9.76
C THR A 4 28.81 -12.12 -10.08
N ARG A 5 29.54 -12.40 -11.18
CA ARG A 5 29.78 -11.40 -12.21
C ARG A 5 28.47 -11.23 -13.00
N GLU A 6 28.01 -10.00 -13.18
CA GLU A 6 26.89 -9.70 -14.09
C GLU A 6 27.33 -10.04 -15.51
N ALA A 7 26.64 -10.98 -16.16
CA ALA A 7 26.78 -11.23 -17.59
C ALA A 7 25.74 -10.37 -18.35
N PRO A 8 26.07 -9.89 -19.56
CA PRO A 8 25.14 -9.12 -20.39
C PRO A 8 23.84 -9.90 -20.67
N ALA A 9 22.76 -9.16 -20.90
CA ALA A 9 21.37 -9.63 -20.96
C ALA A 9 21.03 -10.62 -22.11
N GLN A 10 22.02 -11.21 -22.79
CA GLN A 10 21.82 -11.97 -24.03
C GLN A 10 22.06 -13.47 -23.95
N ASP A 11 22.64 -14.01 -22.88
CA ASP A 11 22.94 -15.46 -22.85
C ASP A 11 21.91 -16.25 -22.03
N VAL A 12 20.78 -16.57 -22.67
CA VAL A 12 19.77 -17.50 -22.15
C VAL A 12 20.36 -18.91 -22.12
N VAL A 13 20.22 -19.64 -21.00
CA VAL A 13 20.34 -21.12 -21.04
C VAL A 13 19.19 -21.57 -21.95
N PRO A 14 19.46 -22.21 -23.11
CA PRO A 14 18.39 -22.64 -24.00
C PRO A 14 17.37 -23.42 -23.19
N ALA A 15 16.11 -22.99 -23.24
CA ALA A 15 15.05 -23.85 -22.77
C ALA A 15 15.20 -25.16 -23.57
N PRO A 16 15.25 -26.34 -22.91
CA PRO A 16 15.22 -27.59 -23.65
C PRO A 16 14.04 -27.52 -24.63
N GLU A 17 14.29 -27.91 -25.89
CA GLU A 17 13.32 -27.74 -26.97
C GLU A 17 11.90 -28.10 -26.50
N PRO A 18 10.87 -27.32 -26.89
CA PRO A 18 9.51 -27.57 -26.45
C PRO A 18 9.12 -29.01 -26.82
N GLY A 19 9.11 -29.88 -25.82
CA GLY A 19 8.96 -31.33 -25.95
C GLY A 19 7.63 -31.79 -26.56
N SER A 20 6.73 -30.87 -26.94
CA SER A 20 5.80 -31.10 -28.03
C SER A 20 5.33 -29.77 -28.63
N ARG A 21 5.34 -29.66 -29.97
CA ARG A 21 4.64 -28.58 -30.71
C ARG A 21 3.13 -28.54 -30.40
N PHE A 22 2.58 -29.63 -29.85
CA PHE A 22 1.17 -29.78 -29.52
C PHE A 22 0.75 -28.92 -28.32
N LEU A 23 1.49 -28.97 -27.20
CA LEU A 23 1.13 -28.22 -25.99
C LEU A 23 1.19 -26.70 -26.18
N GLY A 24 1.96 -26.21 -27.16
CA GLY A 24 2.03 -24.78 -27.50
C GLY A 24 0.84 -24.24 -28.30
N ARG A 25 -0.10 -25.09 -28.74
CA ARG A 25 -1.27 -24.66 -29.53
C ARG A 25 -2.25 -23.86 -28.67
N PRO A 26 -2.75 -22.70 -29.11
CA PRO A 26 -3.75 -21.92 -28.36
C PRO A 26 -5.02 -22.71 -27.99
N ALA A 27 -5.42 -23.68 -28.82
CA ALA A 27 -6.55 -24.57 -28.54
C ALA A 27 -6.39 -25.37 -27.24
N VAL A 28 -5.16 -25.73 -26.85
CA VAL A 28 -4.88 -26.43 -25.59
C VAL A 28 -5.18 -25.53 -24.39
N LEU A 29 -4.80 -24.25 -24.48
CA LEU A 29 -5.11 -23.26 -23.44
C LEU A 29 -6.63 -23.05 -23.32
N VAL A 30 -7.32 -22.89 -24.45
CA VAL A 30 -8.79 -22.75 -24.47
C VAL A 30 -9.46 -23.98 -23.85
N LEU A 31 -9.02 -25.20 -24.22
CA LEU A 31 -9.53 -26.43 -23.64
C LEU A 31 -9.28 -26.49 -22.12
N ALA A 32 -8.10 -26.09 -21.65
CA ALA A 32 -7.80 -26.05 -20.21
C ALA A 32 -8.73 -25.08 -19.46
N ILE A 33 -9.02 -23.91 -20.04
CA ILE A 33 -9.98 -22.94 -19.48
C ILE A 33 -11.38 -23.55 -19.41
N LEU A 34 -11.85 -24.18 -20.49
CA LEU A 34 -13.16 -24.83 -20.54
C LEU A 34 -13.29 -25.96 -19.51
N LEU A 35 -12.26 -26.79 -19.36
CA LEU A 35 -12.24 -27.87 -18.37
C LEU A 35 -12.33 -27.32 -16.94
N LEU A 36 -11.64 -26.22 -16.63
CA LEU A 36 -11.72 -25.58 -15.31
C LEU A 36 -13.08 -24.92 -15.07
N LEU A 37 -13.67 -24.28 -16.09
CA LEU A 37 -15.03 -23.74 -16.02
C LEU A 37 -16.05 -24.83 -15.70
N VAL A 38 -15.94 -25.99 -16.35
CA VAL A 38 -16.79 -27.15 -16.05
C VAL A 38 -16.51 -27.67 -14.64
N ALA A 39 -15.25 -27.87 -14.25
CA ALA A 39 -14.89 -28.40 -12.94
C ALA A 39 -15.38 -27.53 -11.77
N LEU A 40 -15.33 -26.20 -11.92
CA LEU A 40 -15.80 -25.23 -10.92
C LEU A 40 -17.31 -24.99 -10.99
N GLY A 41 -17.85 -24.90 -12.20
CA GLY A 41 -19.18 -24.37 -12.48
C GLY A 41 -20.27 -25.41 -12.64
N TRP A 42 -19.95 -26.68 -12.91
CA TRP A 42 -20.95 -27.71 -13.29
C TRP A 42 -22.09 -27.85 -12.30
N THR A 43 -21.82 -27.79 -10.99
CA THR A 43 -22.88 -27.90 -9.97
C THR A 43 -23.86 -26.74 -10.01
N PHE A 44 -23.40 -25.52 -10.26
CA PHE A 44 -24.25 -24.33 -10.38
C PHE A 44 -25.05 -24.34 -11.69
N LEU A 45 -24.51 -24.94 -12.75
CA LEU A 45 -25.22 -25.12 -14.01
C LEU A 45 -26.32 -26.19 -13.92
N ARG A 46 -26.08 -27.25 -13.14
CA ARG A 46 -27.04 -28.34 -12.95
C ARG A 46 -28.20 -27.95 -12.02
N ASP A 47 -27.89 -27.19 -10.98
CA ASP A 47 -28.85 -26.74 -9.99
C ASP A 47 -28.67 -25.23 -9.74
N PRO A 48 -29.46 -24.39 -10.42
CA PRO A 48 -29.37 -22.93 -10.31
C PRO A 48 -29.90 -22.39 -8.98
N SER A 49 -30.55 -23.23 -8.15
CA SER A 49 -30.91 -22.85 -6.78
C SER A 49 -29.66 -22.72 -5.90
N ILE A 50 -28.56 -23.40 -6.23
CA ILE A 50 -27.35 -23.41 -5.42
C ILE A 50 -26.61 -22.07 -5.52
N SER A 51 -26.46 -21.39 -4.38
CA SER A 51 -25.54 -20.26 -4.24
C SER A 51 -24.12 -20.70 -3.90
N ALA A 52 -23.17 -19.76 -3.99
CA ALA A 52 -21.79 -20.03 -3.66
C ALA A 52 -21.62 -20.50 -2.18
N PRO A 53 -20.66 -21.38 -1.86
CA PRO A 53 -20.57 -22.06 -0.56
C PRO A 53 -20.02 -21.18 0.58
N THR A 54 -20.01 -19.86 0.43
CA THR A 54 -19.32 -18.93 1.34
C THR A 54 -20.25 -17.84 1.80
N ARG A 55 -20.15 -17.41 3.05
CA ARG A 55 -21.12 -16.50 3.69
C ARG A 55 -20.91 -15.01 3.39
N ASP A 56 -19.72 -14.59 2.98
CA ASP A 56 -19.37 -13.18 2.73
C ASP A 56 -19.94 -12.53 1.46
N PRO A 57 -20.35 -13.24 0.38
CA PRO A 57 -20.94 -12.65 -0.82
C PRO A 57 -22.08 -11.67 -0.55
N ALA A 58 -22.91 -11.94 0.46
CA ALA A 58 -24.00 -11.07 0.87
C ALA A 58 -23.55 -9.60 1.03
N TRP A 59 -22.38 -9.37 1.64
CA TRP A 59 -21.81 -8.05 1.89
C TRP A 59 -21.58 -7.25 0.60
N TYR A 60 -21.15 -7.93 -0.48
CA TYR A 60 -20.92 -7.30 -1.78
C TYR A 60 -22.21 -7.17 -2.56
N THR A 61 -23.09 -8.17 -2.47
CA THR A 61 -24.38 -8.20 -3.17
C THR A 61 -25.27 -7.03 -2.78
N TRP A 62 -25.52 -6.82 -1.48
CA TRP A 62 -26.38 -5.69 -1.06
C TRP A 62 -25.73 -4.34 -1.34
N ARG A 63 -24.39 -4.25 -1.38
CA ARG A 63 -23.68 -3.02 -1.76
C ARG A 63 -23.73 -2.73 -3.25
N SER A 64 -23.66 -3.75 -4.09
CA SER A 64 -23.93 -3.58 -5.53
C SER A 64 -25.34 -3.05 -5.74
N ASN A 65 -26.31 -3.55 -4.97
CA ASN A 65 -27.69 -3.05 -4.96
C ASN A 65 -27.74 -1.58 -4.49
N LEU A 66 -27.09 -1.25 -3.37
CA LEU A 66 -27.04 0.11 -2.83
C LEU A 66 -26.46 1.12 -3.84
N ILE A 67 -25.34 0.80 -4.51
CA ILE A 67 -24.73 1.66 -5.54
C ILE A 67 -25.70 1.95 -6.68
N MET A 68 -26.55 0.99 -7.03
CA MET A 68 -27.48 1.10 -8.16
C MET A 68 -28.75 1.89 -7.85
N HIS A 69 -29.06 2.10 -6.57
CA HIS A 69 -30.32 2.69 -6.13
C HIS A 69 -30.14 3.94 -5.26
N ASP A 70 -28.93 4.19 -4.75
CA ASP A 70 -28.66 5.27 -3.81
C ASP A 70 -27.28 5.91 -4.02
N GLU A 71 -26.93 6.88 -3.18
CA GLU A 71 -25.66 7.59 -3.21
C GLU A 71 -24.47 6.62 -3.04
N PRO A 72 -23.54 6.55 -4.01
CA PRO A 72 -22.43 5.61 -3.97
C PRO A 72 -21.52 5.75 -2.74
N GLY A 73 -21.44 6.95 -2.15
CA GLY A 73 -20.66 7.23 -0.95
C GLY A 73 -21.06 6.36 0.26
N LEU A 74 -22.32 5.92 0.32
CA LEU A 74 -22.82 5.07 1.39
C LEU A 74 -22.11 3.72 1.48
N VAL A 75 -21.60 3.22 0.36
CA VAL A 75 -20.81 1.97 0.36
C VAL A 75 -19.52 2.10 1.15
N ALA A 76 -18.94 3.31 1.16
CA ALA A 76 -17.70 3.61 1.86
C ALA A 76 -17.88 4.08 3.32
N GLY A 77 -19.11 4.40 3.72
CA GLY A 77 -19.45 4.86 5.06
C GLY A 77 -19.38 3.80 6.14
N GLU A 78 -19.60 4.25 7.38
CA GLU A 78 -19.72 3.38 8.55
C GLU A 78 -21.09 2.74 8.65
N TRP A 79 -21.11 1.46 9.04
CA TRP A 79 -22.34 0.67 9.17
C TRP A 79 -22.22 -0.32 10.34
N GLY A 80 -23.30 -0.50 11.10
CA GLY A 80 -23.39 -1.52 12.14
C GLY A 80 -22.86 -1.08 13.49
N PRO A 81 -23.11 -1.89 14.54
CA PRO A 81 -22.45 -1.68 15.81
C PRO A 81 -20.94 -1.96 15.64
N PHE A 82 -20.11 -1.21 16.35
CA PHE A 82 -18.64 -1.35 16.29
C PHE A 82 -18.04 -1.20 14.88
N SER A 83 -18.72 -0.48 13.99
CA SER A 83 -18.34 -0.32 12.57
C SER A 83 -18.23 -1.67 11.84
N MET A 84 -18.88 -2.74 12.33
CA MET A 84 -18.64 -4.12 11.89
C MET A 84 -18.94 -4.39 10.41
N PHE A 85 -19.79 -3.56 9.79
CA PHE A 85 -20.12 -3.65 8.37
C PHE A 85 -19.40 -2.61 7.53
N SER A 86 -18.57 -1.73 8.11
CA SER A 86 -17.82 -0.71 7.38
C SER A 86 -16.98 -1.32 6.26
N GLY A 87 -17.09 -0.73 5.07
CA GLY A 87 -16.31 -1.14 3.92
C GLY A 87 -14.97 -0.42 3.81
N GLY A 88 -14.88 0.79 4.35
CA GLY A 88 -13.96 1.78 3.80
C GLY A 88 -14.17 1.88 2.29
N TYR A 89 -13.14 2.23 1.53
CA TYR A 89 -13.23 2.32 0.07
C TYR A 89 -13.01 0.97 -0.65
N ARG A 90 -13.47 -0.15 -0.08
CA ARG A 90 -13.50 -1.47 -0.74
C ARG A 90 -14.64 -1.55 -1.76
N VAL A 91 -14.51 -0.79 -2.84
CA VAL A 91 -15.58 -0.53 -3.81
C VAL A 91 -15.47 -1.36 -5.10
N VAL A 92 -14.33 -2.01 -5.38
CA VAL A 92 -14.12 -2.72 -6.66
C VAL A 92 -15.12 -3.83 -6.90
N VAL A 93 -15.31 -4.74 -5.93
CA VAL A 93 -16.22 -5.88 -6.10
C VAL A 93 -17.67 -5.42 -6.20
N PRO A 94 -18.19 -4.54 -5.31
CA PRO A 94 -19.57 -4.03 -5.45
C PRO A 94 -19.81 -3.29 -6.76
N LEU A 95 -18.89 -2.41 -7.16
CA LEU A 95 -19.03 -1.61 -8.37
C LEU A 95 -18.96 -2.46 -9.65
N TYR A 96 -18.05 -3.43 -9.70
CA TYR A 96 -17.98 -4.35 -10.84
C TYR A 96 -19.22 -5.27 -10.89
N GLY A 97 -19.77 -5.65 -9.72
CA GLY A 97 -21.07 -6.31 -9.62
C GLY A 97 -22.19 -5.46 -10.22
N SER A 98 -22.24 -4.15 -9.93
CA SER A 98 -23.20 -3.22 -10.54
C SER A 98 -23.00 -3.10 -12.06
N VAL A 99 -21.75 -3.10 -12.56
CA VAL A 99 -21.47 -3.13 -14.01
C VAL A 99 -22.01 -4.40 -14.65
N LEU A 100 -21.76 -5.57 -14.06
CA LEU A 100 -22.24 -6.84 -14.60
C LEU A 100 -23.78 -6.93 -14.59
N GLN A 101 -24.43 -6.45 -13.55
CA GLN A 101 -25.90 -6.39 -13.49
C GLN A 101 -26.46 -5.43 -14.54
N ARG A 102 -25.93 -4.21 -14.63
CA ARG A 102 -26.44 -3.15 -15.50
C ARG A 102 -26.12 -3.36 -16.99
N VAL A 103 -24.97 -3.96 -17.32
CA VAL A 103 -24.51 -4.14 -18.71
C VAL A 103 -24.77 -5.56 -19.21
N ALA A 104 -24.34 -6.57 -18.46
CA ALA A 104 -24.47 -7.97 -18.87
C ALA A 104 -25.83 -8.58 -18.50
N GLY A 105 -26.55 -8.01 -17.54
CA GLY A 105 -27.83 -8.55 -17.08
C GLY A 105 -27.68 -9.78 -16.18
N ILE A 106 -26.51 -9.99 -15.56
CA ILE A 106 -26.31 -11.09 -14.61
C ILE A 106 -27.14 -10.78 -13.36
N ASP A 107 -27.94 -11.74 -12.90
CA ASP A 107 -28.77 -11.59 -11.68
C ASP A 107 -27.93 -11.30 -10.41
N LEU A 108 -28.56 -10.58 -9.47
CA LEU A 108 -27.98 -10.09 -8.21
C LEU A 108 -27.36 -11.22 -7.36
N TYR A 109 -28.05 -12.36 -7.25
CA TYR A 109 -27.59 -13.50 -6.47
C TYR A 109 -26.58 -14.35 -7.25
N THR A 110 -26.74 -14.41 -8.57
CA THR A 110 -25.90 -15.19 -9.50
C THR A 110 -24.50 -14.58 -9.70
N PHE A 111 -24.35 -13.25 -9.62
CA PHE A 111 -23.06 -12.57 -9.75
C PHE A 111 -22.00 -13.12 -8.78
N SER A 112 -22.39 -13.47 -7.55
CA SER A 112 -21.48 -14.02 -6.55
C SER A 112 -20.86 -15.36 -6.98
N ALA A 113 -21.69 -16.29 -7.46
CA ALA A 113 -21.25 -17.59 -7.98
C ALA A 113 -20.37 -17.41 -9.23
N PHE A 114 -20.77 -16.52 -10.13
CA PHE A 114 -19.99 -16.18 -11.32
C PHE A 114 -18.56 -15.72 -10.98
N MET A 115 -18.41 -14.81 -10.01
CA MET A 115 -17.10 -14.35 -9.55
C MET A 115 -16.29 -15.46 -8.88
N MET A 116 -16.92 -16.28 -8.04
CA MET A 116 -16.22 -17.38 -7.36
C MET A 116 -15.72 -18.46 -8.31
N ILE A 117 -16.34 -18.63 -9.48
CA ILE A 117 -15.88 -19.51 -10.55
C ILE A 117 -14.81 -18.83 -11.41
N GLY A 118 -15.06 -17.59 -11.84
CA GLY A 118 -14.23 -16.89 -12.80
C GLY A 118 -12.88 -16.43 -12.23
N VAL A 119 -12.87 -15.86 -11.02
CA VAL A 119 -11.65 -15.27 -10.44
C VAL A 119 -10.52 -16.27 -10.25
N PRO A 120 -10.74 -17.51 -9.74
CA PRO A 120 -9.68 -18.52 -9.65
C PRO A 120 -9.04 -18.86 -11.01
N ILE A 121 -9.84 -18.93 -12.08
CA ILE A 121 -9.36 -19.22 -13.44
C ILE A 121 -8.51 -18.04 -13.94
N LEU A 122 -9.01 -16.82 -13.78
CA LEU A 122 -8.29 -15.61 -14.17
C LEU A 122 -6.97 -15.43 -13.39
N ALA A 123 -6.95 -15.77 -12.10
CA ALA A 123 -5.74 -15.82 -11.30
C ALA A 123 -4.74 -16.88 -11.81
N GLY A 124 -5.23 -18.08 -12.13
CA GLY A 124 -4.41 -19.13 -12.75
C GLY A 124 -3.81 -18.70 -14.09
N LEU A 125 -4.58 -17.99 -14.92
CA LEU A 125 -4.09 -17.42 -16.18
C LEU A 125 -3.01 -16.34 -15.94
N ALA A 126 -3.22 -15.45 -14.98
CA ALA A 126 -2.24 -14.41 -14.63
C ALA A 126 -0.93 -14.99 -14.09
N LEU A 127 -1.00 -15.97 -13.18
CA LEU A 127 0.18 -16.68 -12.65
C LEU A 127 0.86 -17.55 -13.71
N GLY A 128 0.08 -18.19 -14.58
CA GLY A 128 0.57 -18.90 -15.76
C GLY A 128 1.35 -17.95 -16.67
N ALA A 129 0.80 -16.78 -16.98
CA ALA A 129 1.44 -15.75 -17.80
C ALA A 129 2.73 -15.24 -17.15
N PHE A 130 2.74 -15.05 -15.83
CA PHE A 130 3.95 -14.70 -15.08
C PHE A 130 5.06 -15.75 -15.28
N SER A 131 4.73 -17.04 -15.26
CA SER A 131 5.71 -18.10 -15.53
C SER A 131 6.17 -18.14 -17.00
N TYR A 132 5.27 -17.84 -17.93
CA TYR A 132 5.49 -17.97 -19.38
C TYR A 132 6.25 -16.79 -19.99
N ARG A 133 6.16 -15.58 -19.43
CA ARG A 133 6.86 -14.38 -19.93
C ARG A 133 8.36 -14.62 -20.14
N ARG A 134 9.01 -15.33 -19.21
CA ARG A 134 10.45 -15.63 -19.27
C ARG A 134 10.78 -17.01 -19.84
N ARG A 135 10.06 -18.06 -19.44
CA ARG A 135 10.39 -19.45 -19.82
C ARG A 135 9.76 -19.90 -21.14
N ARG A 136 8.68 -19.24 -21.58
CA ARG A 136 7.89 -19.60 -22.78
C ARG A 136 7.54 -21.09 -22.84
N ASP A 137 7.30 -21.70 -21.68
CA ASP A 137 6.99 -23.12 -21.54
C ASP A 137 5.49 -23.33 -21.27
N PRO A 138 4.72 -23.83 -22.26
CA PRO A 138 3.29 -24.10 -22.09
C PRO A 138 2.99 -25.13 -21.00
N LEU A 139 3.89 -26.09 -20.76
CA LEU A 139 3.68 -27.09 -19.70
C LEU A 139 3.72 -26.43 -18.32
N LEU A 140 4.70 -25.55 -18.08
CA LEU A 140 4.77 -24.81 -16.81
C LEU A 140 3.52 -23.94 -16.61
N PHE A 141 3.08 -23.25 -17.66
CA PHE A 141 1.86 -22.45 -17.63
C PHE A 141 0.65 -23.27 -17.17
N LEU A 142 0.41 -24.42 -17.82
CA LEU A 142 -0.73 -25.29 -17.53
C LEU A 142 -0.63 -25.92 -16.14
N LEU A 143 0.56 -26.33 -15.69
CA LEU A 143 0.75 -26.87 -14.35
C LEU A 143 0.55 -25.82 -13.26
N VAL A 144 0.92 -24.56 -13.51
CA VAL A 144 0.60 -23.43 -12.61
C VAL A 144 -0.91 -23.20 -12.56
N MET A 145 -1.62 -23.26 -13.69
CA MET A 145 -3.09 -23.17 -13.68
C MET A 145 -3.74 -24.29 -12.86
N VAL A 146 -3.32 -25.55 -13.06
CA VAL A 146 -3.85 -26.70 -12.32
C VAL A 146 -3.56 -26.58 -10.82
N ALA A 147 -2.35 -26.21 -10.44
CA ALA A 147 -1.97 -25.98 -9.04
C ALA A 147 -2.78 -24.82 -8.41
N THR A 148 -3.03 -23.77 -9.18
CA THR A 148 -3.83 -22.61 -8.76
C THR A 148 -5.27 -23.02 -8.50
N ALA A 149 -5.88 -23.76 -9.43
CA ALA A 149 -7.22 -24.31 -9.29
C ALA A 149 -7.32 -25.21 -8.04
N ALA A 150 -6.41 -26.18 -7.88
CA ALA A 150 -6.36 -27.07 -6.71
C ALA A 150 -6.30 -26.32 -5.37
N LEU A 151 -5.44 -25.31 -5.26
CA LEU A 151 -5.29 -24.55 -4.02
C LEU A 151 -6.44 -23.58 -3.77
N PHE A 152 -7.04 -22.98 -4.79
CA PHE A 152 -8.21 -22.11 -4.59
C PHE A 152 -9.40 -22.83 -3.97
N MET A 153 -9.51 -24.16 -4.15
CA MET A 153 -10.55 -24.97 -3.49
C MET A 153 -10.27 -25.22 -2.00
N THR A 154 -9.09 -24.90 -1.48
CA THR A 154 -8.76 -25.12 -0.07
C THR A 154 -9.29 -24.01 0.82
N THR A 155 -9.54 -24.32 2.10
CA THR A 155 -10.24 -23.43 3.05
C THR A 155 -9.66 -22.01 3.17
N PRO A 156 -8.33 -21.75 3.09
CA PRO A 156 -7.79 -20.39 3.16
C PRO A 156 -8.27 -19.47 2.02
N TYR A 157 -8.58 -20.03 0.85
CA TYR A 157 -8.86 -19.28 -0.37
C TYR A 157 -10.35 -19.29 -0.77
N VAL A 158 -11.17 -20.10 -0.10
CA VAL A 158 -12.63 -20.11 -0.26
C VAL A 158 -13.25 -19.26 0.85
N GLY A 159 -13.93 -18.16 0.50
CA GLY A 159 -14.65 -17.35 1.50
C GLY A 159 -14.97 -15.94 1.03
N TYR A 160 -13.92 -15.19 0.71
CA TYR A 160 -13.96 -13.73 0.61
C TYR A 160 -13.75 -13.27 -0.84
N LEU A 161 -14.79 -12.70 -1.46
CA LEU A 161 -14.76 -12.27 -2.86
C LEU A 161 -13.72 -11.17 -3.12
N ASP A 162 -13.60 -10.19 -2.23
CA ASP A 162 -12.55 -9.16 -2.34
C ASP A 162 -11.14 -9.74 -2.20
N ASN A 163 -10.96 -10.74 -1.34
CA ASN A 163 -9.67 -11.37 -1.13
C ASN A 163 -9.21 -12.15 -2.37
N ILE A 164 -10.07 -12.99 -2.95
CA ILE A 164 -9.70 -13.71 -4.18
C ILE A 164 -9.51 -12.73 -5.35
N THR A 165 -10.30 -11.66 -5.40
CA THR A 165 -10.17 -10.60 -6.43
C THR A 165 -8.85 -9.84 -6.28
N VAL A 166 -8.43 -9.49 -5.07
CA VAL A 166 -7.13 -8.84 -4.87
C VAL A 166 -5.99 -9.79 -5.22
N LEU A 167 -6.05 -11.07 -4.84
CA LEU A 167 -5.01 -12.05 -5.20
C LEU A 167 -4.89 -12.20 -6.73
N TYR A 168 -6.00 -12.12 -7.45
CA TYR A 168 -5.98 -12.03 -8.91
C TYR A 168 -5.28 -10.76 -9.42
N LEU A 169 -5.65 -9.58 -8.91
CA LEU A 169 -4.99 -8.32 -9.29
C LEU A 169 -3.49 -8.32 -8.99
N LEU A 170 -3.08 -8.87 -7.84
CA LEU A 170 -1.66 -9.04 -7.48
C LEU A 170 -0.94 -10.02 -8.42
N SER A 171 -1.63 -11.07 -8.87
CA SER A 171 -1.10 -12.01 -9.88
C SER A 171 -0.90 -11.33 -11.24
N LEU A 172 -1.80 -10.42 -11.63
CA LEU A 172 -1.61 -9.59 -12.82
C LEU A 172 -0.38 -8.67 -12.67
N ILE A 173 -0.18 -8.06 -11.49
CA ILE A 173 1.01 -7.26 -11.21
C ILE A 173 2.28 -8.09 -11.47
N LEU A 174 2.34 -9.34 -10.98
CA LEU A 174 3.49 -10.22 -11.22
C LEU A 174 3.73 -10.50 -12.71
N ALA A 175 2.67 -10.71 -13.50
CA ALA A 175 2.78 -10.93 -14.95
C ALA A 175 3.39 -9.74 -15.73
N PHE A 176 3.34 -8.54 -15.15
CA PHE A 176 3.95 -7.32 -15.71
C PHE A 176 5.21 -6.86 -14.96
N TYR A 177 5.61 -7.54 -13.87
CA TYR A 177 6.71 -7.08 -13.01
C TYR A 177 8.05 -7.05 -13.74
N GLU A 178 8.42 -8.14 -14.42
CA GLU A 178 9.66 -8.21 -15.19
C GLU A 178 9.63 -7.34 -16.46
N PRO A 179 8.56 -7.35 -17.30
CA PRO A 179 8.45 -6.40 -18.40
C PRO A 179 8.48 -4.93 -17.97
N GLY A 180 7.99 -4.61 -16.76
CA GLY A 180 7.99 -3.25 -16.20
C GLY A 180 9.38 -2.67 -15.97
N GLN A 181 10.43 -3.49 -16.02
CA GLN A 181 11.81 -3.03 -15.92
C GLN A 181 12.20 -2.18 -17.13
N THR A 182 11.70 -2.52 -18.32
CA THR A 182 12.09 -1.87 -19.59
C THR A 182 10.92 -1.19 -20.31
N SER A 183 9.68 -1.65 -20.12
CA SER A 183 8.52 -1.17 -20.86
C SER A 183 7.62 -0.23 -20.05
N TRP A 184 7.28 0.92 -20.64
CA TRP A 184 6.26 1.82 -20.09
C TRP A 184 4.84 1.27 -20.20
N GLY A 185 4.58 0.42 -21.19
CA GLY A 185 3.33 -0.33 -21.28
C GLY A 185 3.12 -1.17 -20.03
N ALA A 186 4.09 -2.00 -19.70
CA ALA A 186 4.05 -2.81 -18.49
C ALA A 186 4.01 -1.98 -17.20
N ARG A 187 4.77 -0.88 -17.11
CA ARG A 187 4.70 0.05 -15.96
C ARG A 187 3.29 0.60 -15.79
N SER A 188 2.61 1.01 -16.86
CA SER A 188 1.23 1.49 -16.75
C SER A 188 0.25 0.41 -16.28
N ALA A 189 0.47 -0.87 -16.63
CA ALA A 189 -0.32 -1.99 -16.08
C ALA A 189 -0.06 -2.19 -14.58
N LEU A 190 1.21 -2.13 -14.16
CA LEU A 190 1.60 -2.18 -12.75
C LEU A 190 0.92 -1.08 -11.92
N PHE A 191 0.85 0.15 -12.46
CA PHE A 191 0.14 1.27 -11.85
C PHE A 191 -1.37 1.01 -11.78
N LEU A 192 -1.99 0.61 -12.89
CA LEU A 192 -3.43 0.32 -12.99
C LEU A 192 -3.87 -0.72 -11.95
N PHE A 193 -3.16 -1.86 -11.91
CA PHE A 193 -3.50 -2.95 -11.00
C PHE A 193 -3.11 -2.65 -9.55
N GLY A 194 -2.05 -1.87 -9.30
CA GLY A 194 -1.73 -1.38 -7.96
C GLY A 194 -2.85 -0.50 -7.39
N MET A 195 -3.41 0.40 -8.21
CA MET A 195 -4.54 1.24 -7.85
C MET A 195 -5.82 0.42 -7.64
N ALA A 196 -6.14 -0.51 -8.55
CA ALA A 196 -7.30 -1.39 -8.40
C ALA A 196 -7.19 -2.29 -7.16
N ALA A 197 -5.99 -2.79 -6.84
CA ALA A 197 -5.75 -3.61 -5.64
C ALA A 197 -6.01 -2.83 -4.35
N ALA A 198 -5.63 -1.55 -4.29
CA ALA A 198 -5.90 -0.68 -3.16
C ALA A 198 -7.41 -0.45 -2.93
N PHE A 199 -8.21 -0.31 -3.99
CA PHE A 199 -9.68 -0.22 -3.89
C PHE A 199 -10.39 -1.57 -3.70
N THR A 200 -9.66 -2.69 -3.82
CA THR A 200 -10.23 -4.03 -3.62
C THR A 200 -10.03 -4.49 -2.19
N HIS A 201 -8.78 -4.53 -1.73
CA HIS A 201 -8.44 -5.03 -0.40
C HIS A 201 -7.10 -4.42 0.09
N PRO A 202 -7.14 -3.26 0.78
CA PRO A 202 -5.96 -2.47 1.14
C PRO A 202 -4.89 -3.20 1.95
N THR A 203 -5.30 -3.99 2.93
CA THR A 203 -4.35 -4.64 3.86
C THR A 203 -3.47 -5.65 3.12
N THR A 204 -4.08 -6.53 2.33
CA THR A 204 -3.38 -7.44 1.40
C THR A 204 -2.52 -6.70 0.37
N CYS A 205 -3.00 -5.56 -0.14
CA CYS A 205 -2.24 -4.71 -1.06
C CYS A 205 -0.93 -4.19 -0.42
N VAL A 206 -0.99 -3.68 0.82
CA VAL A 206 0.19 -3.20 1.56
C VAL A 206 1.15 -4.35 1.85
N ILE A 207 0.64 -5.50 2.32
CA ILE A 207 1.44 -6.71 2.58
C ILE A 207 2.20 -7.17 1.32
N PHE A 208 1.57 -7.07 0.15
CA PHE A 208 2.22 -7.36 -1.12
C PHE A 208 3.32 -6.35 -1.48
N GLY A 209 3.07 -5.06 -1.30
CA GLY A 209 4.07 -4.01 -1.50
C GLY A 209 5.33 -4.25 -0.66
N VAL A 210 5.17 -4.65 0.61
CA VAL A 210 6.29 -5.05 1.49
C VAL A 210 7.04 -6.26 0.93
N SER A 211 6.33 -7.24 0.38
CA SER A 211 6.95 -8.43 -0.25
C SER A 211 7.80 -8.05 -1.47
N LEU A 212 7.36 -7.09 -2.29
CA LEU A 212 8.13 -6.59 -3.43
C LEU A 212 9.37 -5.78 -2.98
N LEU A 213 9.25 -4.98 -1.92
CA LEU A 213 10.40 -4.28 -1.32
C LEU A 213 11.43 -5.25 -0.76
N ALA A 214 10.98 -6.36 -0.16
CA ALA A 214 11.87 -7.43 0.28
C ALA A 214 12.60 -8.10 -0.90
N ALA A 215 11.98 -8.20 -2.08
CA ALA A 215 12.64 -8.67 -3.30
C ALA A 215 13.75 -7.73 -3.76
N PHE A 216 13.49 -6.42 -3.76
CA PHE A 216 14.55 -5.44 -4.00
C PHE A 216 15.67 -5.51 -2.96
N ALA A 217 15.34 -5.67 -1.68
CA ALA A 217 16.33 -5.82 -0.62
C ALA A 217 17.20 -7.08 -0.83
N LEU A 218 16.60 -8.21 -1.20
CA LEU A 218 17.34 -9.42 -1.53
C LEU A 218 18.25 -9.21 -2.75
N HIS A 219 17.76 -8.54 -3.80
CA HIS A 219 18.58 -8.21 -4.96
C HIS A 219 19.74 -7.28 -4.62
N PHE A 220 19.52 -6.29 -3.75
CA PHE A 220 20.57 -5.41 -3.24
C PHE A 220 21.64 -6.19 -2.46
N VAL A 221 21.24 -7.11 -1.58
CA VAL A 221 22.20 -7.95 -0.83
C VAL A 221 22.95 -8.90 -1.77
N THR A 222 22.25 -9.55 -2.68
CA THR A 222 22.85 -10.53 -3.62
C THR A 222 23.70 -9.88 -4.69
N SER A 223 23.48 -8.60 -5.02
CA SER A 223 24.34 -7.79 -5.89
C SER A 223 25.58 -7.22 -5.17
N ARG A 224 25.93 -7.76 -4.00
CA ARG A 224 27.02 -7.28 -3.12
C ARG A 224 26.85 -5.81 -2.73
N PHE A 225 25.61 -5.44 -2.37
CA PHE A 225 25.25 -4.08 -1.99
C PHE A 225 25.42 -3.06 -3.12
N SER A 226 25.30 -3.52 -4.39
CA SER A 226 25.21 -2.62 -5.55
C SER A 226 23.80 -2.05 -5.66
N LEU A 227 23.63 -0.83 -5.13
CA LEU A 227 22.37 -0.09 -5.20
C LEU A 227 21.97 0.19 -6.65
N SER A 228 22.94 0.49 -7.51
CA SER A 228 22.74 0.69 -8.95
C SER A 228 22.08 -0.50 -9.62
N SER A 229 22.61 -1.71 -9.38
CA SER A 229 22.09 -2.94 -9.98
C SER A 229 20.65 -3.20 -9.51
N ALA A 230 20.39 -3.01 -8.21
CA ALA A 230 19.06 -3.20 -7.65
C ALA A 230 18.06 -2.16 -8.19
N LEU A 231 18.44 -0.88 -8.22
CA LEU A 231 17.58 0.21 -8.73
C LEU A 231 17.31 0.09 -10.22
N ARG A 232 18.32 -0.26 -11.03
CA ARG A 232 18.14 -0.48 -12.47
C ARG A 232 17.20 -1.65 -12.75
N ARG A 233 17.26 -2.70 -11.92
CA ARG A 233 16.43 -3.89 -12.07
C ARG A 233 15.00 -3.67 -11.60
N ASP A 234 14.78 -3.36 -10.32
CA ASP A 234 13.43 -3.36 -9.75
C ASP A 234 12.82 -1.95 -9.62
N GLY A 235 13.65 -0.90 -9.61
CA GLY A 235 13.23 0.47 -9.34
C GLY A 235 12.04 0.94 -10.20
N PRO A 236 12.08 0.83 -11.53
CA PRO A 236 10.96 1.28 -12.37
C PRO A 236 9.64 0.54 -12.11
N GLY A 237 9.70 -0.78 -11.89
CA GLY A 237 8.52 -1.59 -11.60
C GLY A 237 7.94 -1.26 -10.23
N LEU A 238 8.79 -1.20 -9.20
CA LEU A 238 8.41 -0.85 -7.82
C LEU A 238 7.81 0.55 -7.73
N LEU A 239 8.41 1.53 -8.39
CA LEU A 239 7.87 2.89 -8.42
C LEU A 239 6.49 2.92 -9.06
N SER A 240 6.26 2.15 -10.14
CA SER A 240 4.96 2.15 -10.82
C SER A 240 3.87 1.49 -9.99
N VAL A 241 4.13 0.28 -9.46
CA VAL A 241 3.19 -0.41 -8.55
C VAL A 241 2.93 0.44 -7.31
N GLY A 242 4.00 0.90 -6.65
CA GLY A 242 3.93 1.70 -5.44
C GLY A 242 3.15 3.00 -5.64
N SER A 243 3.34 3.69 -6.76
CA SER A 243 2.58 4.90 -7.08
C SER A 243 1.09 4.61 -7.28
N GLY A 244 0.74 3.53 -7.96
CA GLY A 244 -0.65 3.11 -8.14
C GLY A 244 -1.32 2.79 -6.81
N MET A 245 -0.64 2.01 -5.96
CA MET A 245 -1.11 1.66 -4.61
C MET A 245 -1.27 2.90 -3.73
N VAL A 246 -0.26 3.78 -3.69
CA VAL A 246 -0.30 5.01 -2.89
C VAL A 246 -1.43 5.93 -3.36
N LEU A 247 -1.62 6.10 -4.67
CA LEU A 247 -2.72 6.93 -5.18
C LEU A 247 -4.09 6.34 -4.82
N GLY A 248 -4.25 5.02 -4.98
CA GLY A 248 -5.48 4.31 -4.62
C GLY A 248 -5.79 4.34 -3.13
N LEU A 249 -4.77 4.36 -2.25
CA LEU A 249 -4.96 4.54 -0.81
C LEU A 249 -5.20 6.01 -0.44
N ALA A 250 -4.50 6.94 -1.08
CA ALA A 250 -4.64 8.37 -0.84
C ALA A 250 -6.03 8.90 -1.22
N SER A 251 -6.69 8.30 -2.21
CA SER A 251 -8.05 8.68 -2.58
C SER A 251 -9.06 8.45 -1.45
N TRP A 252 -8.83 7.51 -0.54
CA TRP A 252 -9.72 7.24 0.60
C TRP A 252 -9.85 8.48 1.50
N LEU A 253 -8.73 9.20 1.61
CA LEU A 253 -8.55 10.38 2.43
C LEU A 253 -9.08 11.63 1.74
N ALA A 254 -8.99 11.66 0.42
CA ALA A 254 -9.60 12.70 -0.41
C ALA A 254 -11.13 12.60 -0.43
N GLY A 255 -11.70 11.41 -0.20
CA GLY A 255 -13.14 11.19 -0.14
C GLY A 255 -13.87 11.50 -1.46
N PRO A 256 -13.44 10.99 -2.64
CA PRO A 256 -13.98 11.40 -3.93
C PRO A 256 -15.47 11.07 -4.10
N TRP A 257 -15.99 10.08 -3.34
CA TRP A 257 -17.40 9.69 -3.36
C TRP A 257 -18.23 10.41 -2.29
N GLY A 258 -17.68 11.45 -1.64
CA GLY A 258 -18.35 12.26 -0.63
C GLY A 258 -18.12 11.81 0.82
N VAL A 259 -17.61 10.60 1.02
CA VAL A 259 -17.31 10.03 2.34
C VAL A 259 -15.81 9.83 2.49
N LYS A 260 -15.21 10.18 3.61
CA LYS A 260 -13.79 9.86 3.88
C LYS A 260 -13.69 8.51 4.58
N GLY A 261 -12.58 7.81 4.39
CA GLY A 261 -12.29 6.57 5.09
C GLY A 261 -10.82 6.44 5.44
N SER A 262 -10.54 5.63 6.47
CA SER A 262 -9.18 5.33 6.94
C SER A 262 -8.78 3.90 6.57
N LEU A 263 -7.47 3.61 6.67
CA LEU A 263 -6.99 2.22 6.54
C LEU A 263 -7.46 1.34 7.71
N ALA A 264 -7.73 1.93 8.89
CA ALA A 264 -8.20 1.20 10.06
C ALA A 264 -9.64 0.66 9.85
N ASP A 265 -10.48 1.37 9.10
CA ASP A 265 -11.84 0.95 8.75
C ASP A 265 -11.84 -0.35 7.92
N ALA A 266 -10.74 -0.64 7.22
CA ALA A 266 -10.54 -1.89 6.47
C ALA A 266 -10.01 -3.05 7.35
N ALA A 267 -9.59 -2.77 8.58
CA ALA A 267 -8.83 -3.69 9.44
C ALA A 267 -9.50 -3.91 10.81
N LEU A 268 -10.77 -4.33 10.83
CA LEU A 268 -11.49 -4.65 12.07
C LEU A 268 -11.18 -6.09 12.56
N PRO A 269 -10.49 -6.27 13.70
CA PRO A 269 -10.24 -7.59 14.26
C PRO A 269 -11.51 -8.14 14.95
N PRO A 270 -11.89 -9.40 14.71
CA PRO A 270 -12.95 -10.02 15.49
C PRO A 270 -12.49 -10.25 16.94
N PRO A 271 -13.42 -10.27 17.92
CA PRO A 271 -13.11 -10.44 19.35
C PRO A 271 -12.83 -11.91 19.72
N TYR A 272 -12.09 -12.66 18.88
CA TYR A 272 -11.83 -14.09 19.10
C TYR A 272 -10.53 -14.33 19.87
N THR A 273 -10.52 -15.38 20.70
CA THR A 273 -9.36 -15.77 21.50
C THR A 273 -8.26 -16.46 20.67
N LYS A 274 -7.09 -16.65 21.29
CA LYS A 274 -5.95 -17.35 20.68
C LYS A 274 -6.29 -18.80 20.31
N GLU A 275 -7.07 -19.47 21.15
CA GLU A 275 -7.45 -20.88 20.98
C GLU A 275 -8.31 -21.05 19.72
N VAL A 276 -9.28 -20.14 19.52
CA VAL A 276 -10.14 -20.11 18.33
C VAL A 276 -9.29 -19.96 17.06
N PHE A 277 -8.26 -19.12 17.11
CA PHE A 277 -7.33 -19.00 16.00
C PHE A 277 -6.58 -20.30 15.73
N LEU A 278 -5.95 -20.89 16.74
CA LEU A 278 -5.09 -22.07 16.56
C LEU A 278 -5.89 -23.22 15.95
N HIS A 279 -7.15 -23.37 16.39
CA HIS A 279 -8.09 -24.30 15.79
C HIS A 279 -8.32 -24.00 14.30
N ARG A 280 -8.63 -22.74 13.93
CA ARG A 280 -8.81 -22.37 12.51
C ARG A 280 -7.54 -22.56 11.68
N LEU A 281 -6.38 -22.17 12.20
CA LEU A 281 -5.09 -22.32 11.52
C LEU A 281 -4.80 -23.80 11.24
N SER A 282 -5.07 -24.69 12.20
CA SER A 282 -4.89 -26.13 12.01
C SER A 282 -5.77 -26.68 10.88
N GLY A 283 -7.05 -26.26 10.81
CA GLY A 283 -7.95 -26.62 9.72
C GLY A 283 -7.49 -26.10 8.36
N TRP A 284 -6.99 -24.86 8.33
CA TRP A 284 -6.46 -24.23 7.12
C TRP A 284 -5.23 -24.98 6.59
N VAL A 285 -4.23 -25.23 7.44
CA VAL A 285 -3.03 -26.00 7.09
C VAL A 285 -3.41 -27.41 6.67
N GLY A 286 -4.32 -28.07 7.39
CA GLY A 286 -4.82 -29.40 7.03
C GLY A 286 -5.46 -29.45 5.64
N SER A 287 -6.26 -28.44 5.28
CA SER A 287 -6.94 -28.36 3.98
C SER A 287 -5.96 -28.24 2.79
N LEU A 288 -4.76 -27.67 3.01
CA LEU A 288 -3.70 -27.56 1.99
C LEU A 288 -3.03 -28.89 1.64
N GLN A 289 -3.36 -29.98 2.35
CA GLN A 289 -2.74 -31.29 2.16
C GLN A 289 -1.19 -31.21 2.18
N PRO A 290 -0.58 -30.80 3.31
CA PRO A 290 0.84 -30.44 3.36
C PRO A 290 1.77 -31.59 2.97
N VAL A 291 1.35 -32.85 3.17
CA VAL A 291 2.09 -34.05 2.74
C VAL A 291 2.31 -34.08 1.22
N ILE A 292 1.39 -33.51 0.44
CA ILE A 292 1.49 -33.44 -1.03
C ILE A 292 2.11 -32.10 -1.44
N THR A 293 1.57 -31.00 -0.92
CA THR A 293 1.89 -29.66 -1.43
C THR A 293 3.24 -29.15 -0.97
N PHE A 294 3.64 -29.37 0.29
CA PHE A 294 4.88 -28.81 0.82
C PHE A 294 6.14 -29.44 0.20
N PRO A 295 6.23 -30.77 -0.02
CA PRO A 295 7.37 -31.35 -0.72
C PRO A 295 7.58 -30.78 -2.12
N LEU A 296 6.51 -30.53 -2.87
CA LEU A 296 6.58 -29.90 -4.20
C LEU A 296 7.01 -28.43 -4.12
N ILE A 297 6.52 -27.68 -3.14
CA ILE A 297 6.96 -26.28 -2.92
C ILE A 297 8.44 -26.23 -2.51
N LEU A 298 8.89 -27.13 -1.64
CA LEU A 298 10.30 -27.26 -1.26
C LEU A 298 11.16 -27.68 -2.46
N LEU A 299 10.67 -28.56 -3.33
CA LEU A 299 11.33 -28.91 -4.59
C LEU A 299 11.46 -27.69 -5.50
N ALA A 300 10.44 -26.83 -5.59
CA ALA A 300 10.50 -25.59 -6.36
C ALA A 300 11.57 -24.63 -5.81
N ILE A 301 11.58 -24.37 -4.50
CA ILE A 301 12.56 -23.50 -3.85
C ILE A 301 13.97 -24.08 -4.01
N GLY A 302 14.13 -25.38 -3.74
CA GLY A 302 15.38 -26.12 -3.90
C GLY A 302 15.90 -26.07 -5.33
N TRP A 303 15.02 -26.19 -6.33
CA TRP A 303 15.35 -26.06 -7.74
C TRP A 303 15.86 -24.66 -8.10
N VAL A 304 15.18 -23.61 -7.64
CA VAL A 304 15.58 -22.21 -7.88
C VAL A 304 16.98 -21.96 -7.31
N ILE A 305 17.23 -22.41 -6.07
CA ILE A 305 18.54 -22.30 -5.42
C ILE A 305 19.60 -23.12 -6.16
N TYR A 306 19.31 -24.38 -6.49
CA TYR A 306 20.22 -25.28 -7.19
C TYR A 306 20.63 -24.73 -8.55
N ARG A 307 19.67 -24.26 -9.35
CA ARG A 307 19.94 -23.67 -10.67
C ARG A 307 20.77 -22.40 -10.57
N ALA A 308 20.42 -21.48 -9.67
CA ALA A 308 21.21 -20.28 -9.44
C ALA A 308 22.68 -20.61 -9.08
N ARG A 309 22.89 -21.63 -8.24
CA ARG A 309 24.24 -22.09 -7.87
C ARG A 309 24.97 -22.79 -9.01
N LYS A 310 24.32 -23.73 -9.69
CA LYS A 310 24.91 -24.52 -10.78
C LYS A 310 25.30 -23.64 -11.97
N ASP A 311 24.40 -22.76 -12.36
CA ASP A 311 24.57 -21.91 -13.54
C ASP A 311 25.43 -20.66 -13.23
N ARG A 312 25.83 -20.47 -11.96
CA ARG A 312 26.58 -19.30 -11.44
C ARG A 312 25.94 -17.96 -11.82
N ARG A 313 24.61 -17.93 -11.91
CA ARG A 313 23.79 -16.80 -12.36
C ARG A 313 22.71 -16.47 -11.32
N PRO A 314 22.17 -15.25 -11.31
CA PRO A 314 21.03 -14.92 -10.46
C PRO A 314 19.86 -15.87 -10.74
N ALA A 315 19.11 -16.22 -9.69
CA ALA A 315 17.88 -16.99 -9.81
C ALA A 315 16.87 -16.29 -10.74
N ASP A 316 16.00 -17.06 -11.38
CA ASP A 316 14.95 -16.50 -12.23
C ASP A 316 13.95 -15.67 -11.41
N THR A 317 13.45 -14.59 -12.01
CA THR A 317 12.51 -13.67 -11.36
C THR A 317 11.24 -14.40 -10.91
N PHE A 318 10.71 -15.31 -11.75
CA PHE A 318 9.53 -16.12 -11.43
C PHE A 318 9.70 -16.90 -10.12
N GLY A 319 10.73 -17.74 -10.03
CA GLY A 319 11.00 -18.52 -8.81
C GLY A 319 11.32 -17.65 -7.59
N THR A 320 12.13 -16.60 -7.77
CA THR A 320 12.57 -15.74 -6.66
C THR A 320 11.43 -14.93 -6.06
N VAL A 321 10.65 -14.25 -6.91
CA VAL A 321 9.53 -13.42 -6.44
C VAL A 321 8.41 -14.29 -5.88
N SER A 322 8.15 -15.46 -6.46
CA SER A 322 7.18 -16.43 -5.91
C SER A 322 7.59 -16.89 -4.51
N ALA A 323 8.88 -17.19 -4.28
CA ALA A 323 9.38 -17.57 -2.97
C ALA A 323 9.30 -16.43 -1.94
N LEU A 324 9.65 -15.21 -2.34
CA LEU A 324 9.58 -14.05 -1.45
C LEU A 324 8.16 -13.62 -1.13
N TRP A 325 7.20 -13.92 -2.01
CA TRP A 325 5.79 -13.69 -1.70
C TRP A 325 5.24 -14.69 -0.64
N LEU A 326 6.06 -15.58 -0.08
CA LEU A 326 5.74 -16.34 1.14
C LEU A 326 5.92 -15.51 2.43
N LEU A 327 6.63 -14.38 2.38
CA LEU A 327 6.87 -13.52 3.55
C LEU A 327 5.63 -13.14 4.36
N PRO A 328 4.45 -12.90 3.75
CA PRO A 328 3.22 -12.67 4.50
C PRO A 328 2.94 -13.77 5.54
N LEU A 329 3.25 -15.03 5.26
CA LEU A 329 3.01 -16.15 6.17
C LEU A 329 3.76 -16.03 7.50
N LEU A 330 4.83 -15.23 7.57
CA LEU A 330 5.52 -14.95 8.84
C LEU A 330 4.60 -14.22 9.84
N GLY A 331 3.63 -13.45 9.37
CA GLY A 331 2.66 -12.76 10.23
C GLY A 331 1.75 -13.70 11.01
N VAL A 332 1.63 -14.97 10.60
CA VAL A 332 0.92 -16.03 11.33
C VAL A 332 1.55 -16.26 12.71
N PHE A 333 2.85 -16.00 12.87
CA PHE A 333 3.58 -16.15 14.13
C PHE A 333 3.51 -14.92 15.05
N GLY A 334 2.68 -13.92 14.74
CA GLY A 334 2.53 -12.70 15.55
C GLY A 334 2.18 -12.95 17.02
N TRP A 335 1.54 -14.07 17.32
CA TRP A 335 1.22 -14.51 18.69
C TRP A 335 2.45 -14.81 19.54
N VAL A 336 3.59 -15.17 18.93
CA VAL A 336 4.87 -15.40 19.64
C VAL A 336 5.37 -14.10 20.28
N ALA A 337 5.06 -12.95 19.67
CA ALA A 337 5.42 -11.62 20.13
C ALA A 337 4.29 -10.92 20.92
N GLY A 338 3.32 -11.67 21.44
CA GLY A 338 2.20 -11.12 22.23
C GLY A 338 1.31 -10.15 21.47
N SER A 339 1.25 -10.24 20.13
CA SER A 339 0.47 -9.32 19.31
C SER A 339 -0.98 -9.82 19.11
N THR A 340 -1.95 -8.91 19.21
CA THR A 340 -3.40 -9.17 19.13
C THR A 340 -4.05 -8.69 17.82
N TYR A 341 -3.26 -8.37 16.78
CA TYR A 341 -3.76 -8.04 15.43
C TYR A 341 -4.35 -9.27 14.72
N PRO A 342 -5.07 -9.18 13.58
CA PRO A 342 -5.68 -10.37 12.96
C PRO A 342 -4.65 -11.26 12.26
N TYR A 343 -3.79 -11.95 13.03
CA TYR A 343 -2.68 -12.81 12.56
C TYR A 343 -3.15 -14.01 11.73
N TYR A 344 -4.44 -14.28 11.67
CA TYR A 344 -5.02 -15.27 10.76
C TYR A 344 -5.15 -14.79 9.31
N ARG A 345 -5.25 -13.48 9.05
CA ARG A 345 -5.39 -12.95 7.67
C ARG A 345 -4.13 -13.08 6.81
N PHE A 346 -3.01 -13.54 7.37
CA PHE A 346 -1.77 -13.67 6.62
C PHE A 346 -1.75 -14.87 5.66
N MET A 347 -2.44 -15.96 6.00
CA MET A 347 -2.50 -17.16 5.15
C MET A 347 -3.23 -16.89 3.83
N ASN A 348 -4.25 -16.04 3.84
CA ASN A 348 -5.02 -15.70 2.65
C ASN A 348 -4.60 -14.37 1.99
N ALA A 349 -3.57 -13.69 2.52
CA ALA A 349 -2.96 -12.49 1.94
C ALA A 349 -1.87 -12.79 0.89
N THR A 350 -1.63 -14.05 0.55
CA THR A 350 -0.65 -14.45 -0.47
C THR A 350 -1.15 -15.60 -1.32
N ALA A 351 -0.86 -15.53 -2.63
CA ALA A 351 -1.06 -16.63 -3.57
C ALA A 351 0.25 -17.38 -3.88
N ALA A 352 1.35 -17.10 -3.17
CA ALA A 352 2.69 -17.64 -3.45
C ALA A 352 2.78 -19.17 -3.50
N LEU A 353 1.92 -19.87 -2.74
CA LEU A 353 1.85 -21.33 -2.76
C LEU A 353 1.49 -21.87 -4.16
N MET A 354 0.67 -21.14 -4.93
CA MET A 354 0.18 -21.54 -6.25
C MET A 354 1.28 -21.61 -7.33
N PRO A 355 2.04 -20.53 -7.63
CA PRO A 355 3.12 -20.59 -8.60
C PRO A 355 4.28 -21.49 -8.15
N LEU A 356 4.55 -21.60 -6.84
CA LEU A 356 5.59 -22.50 -6.32
C LEU A 356 5.19 -23.97 -6.45
N LEU A 357 3.94 -24.31 -6.13
CA LEU A 357 3.42 -25.67 -6.34
C LEU A 357 3.46 -26.05 -7.82
N GLY A 358 3.04 -25.14 -8.70
CA GLY A 358 3.12 -25.32 -10.16
C GLY A 358 4.57 -25.50 -10.66
N LEU A 359 5.52 -24.73 -10.12
CA LEU A 359 6.94 -24.87 -10.44
C LEU A 359 7.50 -26.22 -9.96
N GLY A 360 7.17 -26.62 -8.74
CA GLY A 360 7.60 -27.90 -8.17
C GLY A 360 7.06 -29.09 -8.96
N LEU A 361 5.78 -29.03 -9.31
CA LEU A 361 5.12 -30.00 -10.18
C LEU A 361 5.80 -30.06 -11.55
N TRP A 362 6.11 -28.91 -12.15
CA TRP A 362 6.84 -28.84 -13.42
C TRP A 362 8.24 -29.45 -13.33
N VAL A 363 9.00 -29.19 -12.26
CA VAL A 363 10.32 -29.80 -12.05
C VAL A 363 10.20 -31.33 -12.00
N ALA A 364 9.27 -31.85 -11.21
CA ALA A 364 9.03 -33.29 -11.07
C ALA A 364 8.59 -33.93 -12.39
N VAL A 365 7.60 -33.33 -13.06
CA VAL A 365 7.06 -33.84 -14.35
C VAL A 365 8.13 -33.81 -15.43
N ARG A 366 8.90 -32.71 -15.57
CA ARG A 366 9.99 -32.63 -16.55
C ARG A 366 11.08 -33.66 -16.28
N TRP A 367 11.43 -33.88 -15.01
CA TRP A 367 12.41 -34.90 -14.64
C TRP A 367 11.97 -36.31 -15.03
N LEU A 368 10.68 -36.63 -14.87
CA LEU A 368 10.10 -37.91 -15.30
C LEU A 368 10.06 -38.01 -16.82
N LEU A 369 9.56 -36.99 -17.52
CA LEU A 369 9.40 -37.01 -18.98
C LEU A 369 10.73 -37.12 -19.75
N ASN A 370 11.87 -36.81 -19.11
CA ASN A 370 13.19 -36.97 -19.69
C ASN A 370 13.71 -38.43 -19.67
N ARG A 371 13.00 -39.39 -19.07
CA ARG A 371 13.39 -40.81 -19.01
C ARG A 371 13.11 -41.53 -20.35
N GLN A 372 14.04 -42.40 -20.77
CA GLN A 372 13.95 -43.17 -22.02
C GLN A 372 13.91 -44.69 -21.78
N GLY A 373 13.56 -45.47 -22.81
CA GLY A 373 13.48 -46.94 -22.75
C GLY A 373 12.38 -47.47 -21.82
N GLY A 374 12.59 -48.64 -21.20
CA GLY A 374 11.61 -49.29 -20.31
C GLY A 374 11.21 -48.44 -19.08
N THR A 375 12.03 -47.47 -18.69
CA THR A 375 11.72 -46.53 -17.60
C THR A 375 10.67 -45.46 -17.98
N ARG A 376 10.34 -45.31 -19.28
CA ARG A 376 9.36 -44.33 -19.76
C ARG A 376 7.95 -44.63 -19.28
N VAL A 377 7.56 -45.90 -19.18
CA VAL A 377 6.24 -46.30 -18.67
C VAL A 377 6.10 -45.92 -17.20
N ILE A 378 7.12 -46.23 -16.39
CA ILE A 378 7.20 -45.85 -14.97
C ILE A 378 7.15 -44.32 -14.84
N ALA A 379 7.84 -43.59 -15.71
CA ALA A 379 7.81 -42.14 -15.71
C ALA A 379 6.42 -41.56 -16.02
N LEU A 380 5.71 -42.12 -17.01
CA LEU A 380 4.34 -41.72 -17.34
C LEU A 380 3.37 -42.02 -16.20
N LEU A 381 3.51 -43.18 -15.53
CA LEU A 381 2.76 -43.50 -14.32
C LEU A 381 3.07 -42.48 -13.20
N GLY A 382 4.33 -42.11 -13.01
CA GLY A 382 4.72 -41.06 -12.06
C GLY A 382 4.07 -39.70 -12.37
N VAL A 383 3.98 -39.31 -13.64
CA VAL A 383 3.28 -38.08 -14.04
C VAL A 383 1.78 -38.19 -13.73
N ALA A 384 1.16 -39.34 -14.04
CA ALA A 384 -0.24 -39.59 -13.71
C ALA A 384 -0.51 -39.51 -12.20
N VAL A 385 0.39 -40.06 -11.37
CA VAL A 385 0.32 -39.97 -9.90
C VAL A 385 0.41 -38.52 -9.43
N LEU A 386 1.33 -37.72 -9.99
CA LEU A 386 1.46 -36.31 -9.63
C LEU A 386 0.22 -35.49 -10.00
N LEU A 387 -0.37 -35.72 -11.18
CA LEU A 387 -1.61 -35.09 -11.59
C LEU A 387 -2.80 -35.58 -10.74
N GLY A 388 -2.85 -36.88 -10.43
CA GLY A 388 -3.82 -37.47 -9.52
C GLY A 388 -3.72 -36.89 -8.10
N ALA A 389 -2.52 -36.56 -7.63
CA ALA A 389 -2.33 -35.87 -6.36
C ALA A 389 -2.93 -34.46 -6.37
N MET A 390 -2.82 -33.71 -7.47
CA MET A 390 -3.50 -32.41 -7.61
C MET A 390 -5.02 -32.54 -7.65
N ALA A 391 -5.54 -33.56 -8.34
CA ALA A 391 -6.96 -33.89 -8.32
C ALA A 391 -7.43 -34.27 -6.91
N PHE A 392 -6.61 -34.99 -6.13
CA PHE A 392 -6.91 -35.30 -4.74
C PHE A 392 -6.95 -34.05 -3.85
N VAL A 393 -5.97 -33.14 -3.99
CA VAL A 393 -5.97 -31.84 -3.28
C VAL A 393 -7.23 -31.05 -3.62
N TRP A 394 -7.61 -31.02 -4.90
CA TRP A 394 -8.85 -30.39 -5.35
C TRP A 394 -10.09 -31.00 -4.69
N VAL A 395 -10.25 -32.33 -4.73
CA VAL A 395 -11.41 -33.02 -4.15
C VAL A 395 -11.50 -32.79 -2.65
N ARG A 396 -10.38 -32.94 -1.92
CA ARG A 396 -10.34 -32.70 -0.47
C ARG A 396 -10.60 -31.24 -0.13
N GLY A 397 -10.11 -30.30 -0.94
CA GLY A 397 -10.44 -28.88 -0.81
C GLY A 397 -11.94 -28.63 -1.02
N ARG A 398 -12.51 -29.19 -2.09
CA ARG A 398 -13.94 -29.12 -2.40
C ARG A 398 -14.80 -29.65 -1.25
N ASP A 399 -14.41 -30.76 -0.63
CA ASP A 399 -15.09 -31.32 0.54
C ASP A 399 -14.91 -30.44 1.78
N ALA A 400 -13.69 -29.98 2.07
CA ALA A 400 -13.39 -29.15 3.24
C ALA A 400 -14.10 -27.78 3.18
N SER A 401 -14.27 -27.22 1.98
CA SER A 401 -15.01 -25.99 1.74
C SER A 401 -16.51 -26.20 1.56
N GLN A 402 -16.98 -27.45 1.56
CA GLN A 402 -18.37 -27.81 1.30
C GLN A 402 -18.90 -27.17 0.00
N TRP A 403 -18.07 -27.20 -1.05
CA TRP A 403 -18.32 -26.43 -2.27
C TRP A 403 -19.56 -26.89 -3.01
N ALA A 404 -20.49 -25.95 -3.23
CA ALA A 404 -21.77 -26.16 -3.89
C ALA A 404 -22.60 -27.31 -3.28
N LYS A 405 -22.54 -27.47 -1.94
CA LYS A 405 -23.42 -28.39 -1.22
C LYS A 405 -24.72 -27.67 -0.84
N PRO A 406 -25.90 -28.27 -1.06
CA PRO A 406 -27.18 -27.65 -0.70
C PRO A 406 -27.28 -27.21 0.75
N SER A 407 -26.63 -27.96 1.67
CA SER A 407 -26.59 -27.67 3.10
C SER A 407 -25.65 -26.53 3.51
N ASN A 408 -24.82 -26.02 2.60
CA ASN A 408 -23.87 -24.94 2.89
C ASN A 408 -23.94 -23.86 1.81
N GLN A 409 -25.02 -23.10 1.87
CA GLN A 409 -25.31 -21.98 0.98
C GLN A 409 -25.39 -20.69 1.77
N TRP A 410 -24.91 -19.58 1.21
CA TRP A 410 -25.05 -18.29 1.86
C TRP A 410 -26.45 -17.72 1.76
N ILE A 411 -27.16 -18.08 0.70
CA ILE A 411 -28.56 -17.79 0.48
C ILE A 411 -29.20 -18.99 -0.21
N ASP A 412 -29.74 -19.88 0.62
CA ASP A 412 -30.52 -21.03 0.17
C ASP A 412 -31.89 -20.60 -0.37
N GLN A 413 -32.60 -21.53 -1.03
CA GLN A 413 -33.90 -21.25 -1.62
C GLN A 413 -34.93 -20.77 -0.57
N PRO A 414 -35.09 -21.40 0.61
CA PRO A 414 -35.96 -20.87 1.66
C PRO A 414 -35.66 -19.43 2.05
N THR A 415 -34.38 -19.06 2.21
CA THR A 415 -34.00 -17.68 2.51
C THR A 415 -34.40 -16.73 1.37
N ARG A 416 -34.21 -17.11 0.09
CA ARG A 416 -34.59 -16.25 -1.05
C ARG A 416 -36.11 -16.04 -1.11
N THR A 417 -36.86 -17.10 -0.89
CA THR A 417 -38.32 -17.11 -0.86
C THR A 417 -38.84 -16.21 0.28
N ALA A 418 -38.31 -16.37 1.49
CA ALA A 418 -38.63 -15.50 2.63
C ALA A 418 -38.24 -14.03 2.38
N LEU A 419 -37.06 -13.78 1.81
CA LEU A 419 -36.62 -12.41 1.50
C LEU A 419 -37.42 -11.76 0.36
N SER A 420 -37.98 -12.54 -0.57
CA SER A 420 -38.90 -12.03 -1.59
C SER A 420 -40.21 -11.53 -0.96
N ALA A 421 -40.77 -12.28 0.00
CA ALA A 421 -41.90 -11.82 0.80
C ALA A 421 -41.56 -10.53 1.58
N ALA A 422 -40.42 -10.50 2.27
CA ALA A 422 -39.97 -9.31 3.00
C ALA A 422 -39.80 -8.11 2.06
N ASN A 423 -39.29 -8.32 0.84
CA ASN A 423 -39.18 -7.29 -0.20
C ASN A 423 -40.55 -6.71 -0.57
N ALA A 424 -41.52 -7.59 -0.85
CA ALA A 424 -42.86 -7.20 -1.27
C ALA A 424 -43.60 -6.37 -0.22
N VAL A 425 -43.38 -6.66 1.06
CA VAL A 425 -43.86 -5.84 2.19
C VAL A 425 -43.10 -4.52 2.26
N ALA A 426 -41.76 -4.56 2.25
CA ALA A 426 -40.90 -3.38 2.35
C ALA A 426 -41.16 -2.34 1.26
N ALA A 427 -41.49 -2.80 0.04
CA ALA A 427 -41.81 -1.96 -1.12
C ALA A 427 -43.19 -1.29 -1.00
N ARG A 428 -44.14 -1.90 -0.29
CA ARG A 428 -45.50 -1.37 -0.04
C ARG A 428 -45.61 -0.52 1.22
N GLU A 429 -44.60 -0.56 2.07
CA GLU A 429 -44.47 0.25 3.29
C GLU A 429 -43.29 1.23 3.17
N PRO A 430 -43.36 2.23 2.26
CA PRO A 430 -42.26 3.17 2.05
C PRO A 430 -42.05 4.06 3.28
N GLY A 431 -40.78 4.32 3.62
CA GLY A 431 -40.40 5.21 4.72
C GLY A 431 -40.43 4.59 6.12
N ARG A 432 -41.08 3.42 6.32
CA ARG A 432 -41.10 2.72 7.62
C ARG A 432 -39.79 2.00 7.92
N PRO A 433 -39.27 1.99 9.14
CA PRO A 433 -38.13 1.15 9.47
C PRO A 433 -38.47 -0.35 9.34
N ILE A 434 -37.45 -1.15 9.02
CA ILE A 434 -37.57 -2.60 8.85
C ILE A 434 -36.63 -3.27 9.83
N VAL A 435 -37.14 -4.17 10.66
CA VAL A 435 -36.33 -4.91 11.64
C VAL A 435 -36.34 -6.38 11.31
N PHE A 436 -35.17 -7.01 11.28
CA PHE A 436 -35.05 -8.47 11.26
C PHE A 436 -34.63 -8.97 12.64
N ILE A 437 -35.37 -9.92 13.21
CA ILE A 437 -34.98 -10.61 14.43
C ILE A 437 -34.03 -11.75 14.06
N LEU A 438 -32.84 -11.75 14.67
CA LEU A 438 -31.78 -12.73 14.46
C LEU A 438 -31.40 -13.37 15.80
N ASN A 439 -31.25 -14.70 15.87
CA ASN A 439 -30.77 -15.38 17.08
C ASN A 439 -30.05 -16.69 16.72
N PHE A 440 -28.89 -16.95 17.35
CA PHE A 440 -28.08 -18.15 17.10
C PHE A 440 -27.60 -18.82 18.39
N GLY A 441 -28.32 -18.59 19.49
CA GLY A 441 -28.03 -19.18 20.78
C GLY A 441 -26.77 -18.60 21.45
N ASP A 442 -26.48 -19.11 22.65
CA ASP A 442 -25.44 -18.61 23.54
C ASP A 442 -24.04 -19.06 23.11
N THR A 443 -23.48 -18.41 22.07
CA THR A 443 -22.23 -18.84 21.43
C THR A 443 -21.26 -17.69 21.18
N TYR A 444 -19.98 -17.96 21.38
CA TYR A 444 -18.87 -17.07 21.00
C TYR A 444 -18.87 -16.72 19.50
N GLN A 445 -19.55 -17.52 18.66
CA GLN A 445 -19.72 -17.25 17.23
C GLN A 445 -20.76 -16.17 16.93
N ALA A 446 -21.43 -15.60 17.94
CA ALA A 446 -22.43 -14.55 17.79
C ALA A 446 -21.96 -13.38 16.90
N TYR A 447 -20.70 -12.95 17.05
CA TYR A 447 -20.13 -11.90 16.18
C TYR A 447 -20.18 -12.29 14.70
N GLY A 448 -19.80 -13.52 14.36
CA GLY A 448 -19.83 -14.04 13.00
C GLY A 448 -21.25 -14.20 12.46
N TRP A 449 -22.15 -14.80 13.25
CA TRP A 449 -23.52 -15.05 12.82
C TRP A 449 -24.34 -13.77 12.66
N ALA A 450 -24.26 -12.85 13.62
CA ALA A 450 -24.89 -11.54 13.50
C ALA A 450 -24.39 -10.81 12.24
N LYS A 451 -23.07 -10.84 11.99
CA LYS A 451 -22.49 -10.26 10.79
C LYS A 451 -23.03 -10.90 9.51
N THR A 452 -23.04 -12.22 9.44
CA THR A 452 -23.49 -12.93 8.24
C THR A 452 -24.95 -12.61 7.95
N PHE A 453 -25.85 -12.82 8.91
CA PHE A 453 -27.29 -12.75 8.64
C PHE A 453 -27.83 -11.34 8.52
N THR A 454 -27.22 -10.33 9.16
CA THR A 454 -27.53 -8.92 8.84
C THR A 454 -27.10 -8.53 7.43
N ASN A 455 -26.00 -9.08 6.90
CA ASN A 455 -25.67 -8.85 5.47
C ASN A 455 -26.68 -9.56 4.56
N VAL A 456 -27.09 -10.78 4.89
CA VAL A 456 -28.06 -11.55 4.10
C VAL A 456 -29.42 -10.86 4.09
N SER A 457 -29.94 -10.43 5.23
CA SER A 457 -31.24 -9.74 5.30
C SER A 457 -31.30 -8.50 4.41
N ARG A 458 -30.22 -7.71 4.35
CA ARG A 458 -30.11 -6.52 3.49
C ARG A 458 -30.13 -6.83 1.99
N THR A 459 -29.72 -8.03 1.57
CA THR A 459 -29.77 -8.39 0.13
C THR A 459 -31.20 -8.52 -0.39
N GLY A 460 -32.13 -8.88 0.49
CA GLY A 460 -33.55 -9.04 0.16
C GLY A 460 -34.34 -7.74 0.08
N LEU A 461 -33.77 -6.61 0.51
CA LEU A 461 -34.51 -5.36 0.62
C LEU A 461 -34.41 -4.50 -0.66
N PRO A 462 -35.44 -3.67 -0.95
CA PRO A 462 -35.31 -2.56 -1.88
C PRO A 462 -34.10 -1.67 -1.52
N GLY A 463 -33.44 -1.09 -2.52
CA GLY A 463 -32.19 -0.34 -2.31
C GLY A 463 -32.34 0.85 -1.35
N ASP A 464 -33.47 1.56 -1.39
CA ASP A 464 -33.82 2.64 -0.46
C ASP A 464 -34.08 2.12 0.97
N ALA A 465 -34.58 0.88 1.07
CA ALA A 465 -34.94 0.26 2.34
C ALA A 465 -33.73 -0.20 3.17
N VAL A 466 -32.57 -0.40 2.54
CA VAL A 466 -31.34 -0.81 3.22
C VAL A 466 -30.93 0.18 4.32
N LYS A 467 -31.07 1.49 4.10
CA LYS A 467 -30.74 2.55 5.07
C LYS A 467 -31.62 2.53 6.32
N ARG A 468 -32.89 2.17 6.14
CA ARG A 468 -33.91 2.09 7.19
C ARG A 468 -34.04 0.67 7.76
N SER A 469 -33.08 -0.21 7.46
CA SER A 469 -33.07 -1.59 7.95
C SER A 469 -32.20 -1.76 9.19
N MET A 470 -32.76 -2.41 10.21
CA MET A 470 -32.12 -2.74 11.47
C MET A 470 -32.10 -4.25 11.68
N SER A 471 -31.24 -4.73 12.57
CA SER A 471 -31.29 -6.10 13.08
C SER A 471 -31.35 -6.07 14.59
N TYR A 472 -32.27 -6.83 15.16
CA TYR A 472 -32.28 -7.13 16.59
C TYR A 472 -31.65 -8.51 16.80
N PHE A 473 -30.60 -8.58 17.62
CA PHE A 473 -29.89 -9.84 17.89
C PHE A 473 -30.31 -10.38 19.26
N GLY A 474 -31.29 -11.28 19.32
CA GLY A 474 -31.91 -11.75 20.56
C GLY A 474 -33.24 -12.50 20.38
N SER A 475 -33.92 -12.75 21.51
CA SER A 475 -35.23 -13.39 21.56
C SER A 475 -36.37 -12.45 21.13
N VAL A 476 -37.45 -13.00 20.56
CA VAL A 476 -38.65 -12.20 20.23
C VAL A 476 -39.27 -11.57 21.48
N GLN A 477 -39.23 -12.29 22.61
CA GLN A 477 -39.81 -11.81 23.87
C GLN A 477 -39.06 -10.59 24.42
N ASP A 478 -37.72 -10.59 24.37
CA ASP A 478 -36.93 -9.45 24.83
C ASP A 478 -37.04 -8.26 23.86
N PHE A 479 -37.18 -8.52 22.56
CA PHE A 479 -37.50 -7.47 21.59
C PHE A 479 -38.81 -6.77 21.92
N LEU A 480 -39.89 -7.54 22.15
CA LEU A 480 -41.20 -7.00 22.54
C LEU A 480 -41.16 -6.28 23.91
N ALA A 481 -40.29 -6.71 24.82
CA ALA A 481 -40.03 -6.05 26.10
C ALA A 481 -39.08 -4.84 26.00
N ASN A 482 -38.64 -4.47 24.79
CA ASN A 482 -37.71 -3.37 24.50
C ASN A 482 -36.43 -3.41 25.37
N ARG A 483 -35.77 -4.57 25.41
CA ARG A 483 -34.50 -4.77 26.12
C ARG A 483 -33.56 -5.67 25.30
N PRO A 484 -32.24 -5.64 25.53
CA PRO A 484 -31.33 -6.60 24.92
C PRO A 484 -31.54 -8.00 25.54
N THR A 485 -31.29 -9.06 24.76
CA THR A 485 -31.23 -10.43 25.28
C THR A 485 -29.89 -10.67 25.96
N GLU A 486 -29.92 -11.14 27.20
CA GLU A 486 -28.72 -11.48 27.97
C GLU A 486 -28.69 -12.97 28.31
N LEU A 487 -27.63 -13.64 27.85
CA LEU A 487 -27.32 -15.05 28.11
C LEU A 487 -25.96 -15.15 28.85
N THR A 488 -25.26 -16.27 28.78
CA THR A 488 -24.02 -16.50 29.55
C THR A 488 -22.74 -16.10 28.81
N ASP A 489 -22.72 -16.16 27.47
CA ASP A 489 -21.53 -15.84 26.67
C ASP A 489 -21.32 -14.32 26.55
N PRO A 490 -20.12 -13.81 26.87
CA PRO A 490 -19.83 -12.38 26.84
C PRO A 490 -19.82 -11.80 25.41
N THR A 491 -19.48 -12.60 24.40
CA THR A 491 -19.53 -12.17 22.99
C THR A 491 -20.98 -12.03 22.55
N TYR A 492 -21.84 -12.99 22.89
CA TYR A 492 -23.28 -12.90 22.63
C TYR A 492 -23.87 -11.63 23.24
N ASN A 493 -23.66 -11.41 24.55
CA ASN A 493 -24.19 -10.25 25.27
C ASN A 493 -23.68 -8.92 24.69
N LYS A 494 -22.40 -8.88 24.29
CA LYS A 494 -21.83 -7.71 23.61
C LYS A 494 -22.52 -7.44 22.27
N MET A 495 -22.78 -8.48 21.47
CA MET A 495 -23.48 -8.33 20.20
C MET A 495 -24.93 -7.89 20.41
N SER A 496 -25.67 -8.54 21.32
CA SER A 496 -27.07 -8.19 21.59
C SER A 496 -27.22 -6.73 22.04
N ARG A 497 -26.42 -6.29 23.02
CA ARG A 497 -26.42 -4.88 23.49
C ARG A 497 -26.01 -3.90 22.39
N GLY A 498 -25.02 -4.26 21.56
CA GLY A 498 -24.55 -3.43 20.45
C GLY A 498 -25.62 -3.21 19.38
N PHE A 499 -26.26 -4.29 18.91
CA PHE A 499 -27.35 -4.23 17.94
C PHE A 499 -28.58 -3.51 18.50
N PHE A 500 -28.92 -3.75 19.78
CA PHE A 500 -30.01 -3.05 20.44
C PHE A 500 -29.77 -1.53 20.51
N THR A 501 -28.54 -1.10 20.84
CA THR A 501 -28.18 0.32 20.88
C THR A 501 -28.24 0.96 19.49
N GLU A 502 -27.76 0.27 18.45
CA GLU A 502 -27.87 0.76 17.07
C GLU A 502 -29.33 0.86 16.61
N MET A 503 -30.16 -0.14 16.93
CA MET A 503 -31.59 -0.10 16.65
C MET A 503 -32.24 1.13 17.28
N GLN A 504 -32.02 1.38 18.58
CA GLN A 504 -32.53 2.56 19.27
C GLN A 504 -32.03 3.88 18.65
N ALA A 505 -30.79 3.91 18.16
CA ALA A 505 -30.26 5.08 17.47
C ALA A 505 -30.96 5.33 16.13
N LEU A 506 -31.19 4.27 15.34
CA LEU A 506 -31.86 4.35 14.05
C LEU A 506 -33.37 4.65 14.18
N GLU A 507 -34.03 4.20 15.25
CA GLU A 507 -35.43 4.55 15.56
C GLU A 507 -35.62 6.06 15.77
N ARG A 508 -34.60 6.76 16.28
CA ARG A 508 -34.64 8.23 16.39
C ARG A 508 -34.59 8.91 15.02
N THR A 509 -33.95 8.28 14.03
CA THR A 509 -33.89 8.78 12.65
C THR A 509 -35.17 8.45 11.88
N TYR A 510 -35.76 7.28 12.14
CA TYR A 510 -36.98 6.79 11.49
C TYR A 510 -38.08 6.55 12.54
N PRO A 511 -38.85 7.59 12.95
CA PRO A 511 -39.75 7.50 14.10
C PRO A 511 -41.07 6.76 13.82
N GLN A 512 -41.29 6.25 12.60
CA GLN A 512 -42.49 5.49 12.28
C GLN A 512 -42.43 4.09 12.90
N PRO A 513 -43.58 3.49 13.29
CA PRO A 513 -43.63 2.11 13.76
C PRO A 513 -42.97 1.14 12.75
N PRO A 514 -42.00 0.31 13.17
CA PRO A 514 -41.27 -0.58 12.28
C PRO A 514 -42.09 -1.80 11.88
N VAL A 515 -41.81 -2.34 10.69
CA VAL A 515 -42.25 -3.68 10.28
C VAL A 515 -41.16 -4.67 10.71
N VAL A 516 -41.55 -5.70 11.46
CA VAL A 516 -40.61 -6.63 12.09
C VAL A 516 -40.76 -8.02 11.51
N PHE A 517 -39.70 -8.57 10.93
CA PHE A 517 -39.67 -9.89 10.33
C PHE A 517 -38.99 -10.91 11.24
N LEU A 518 -39.64 -12.07 11.35
CA LEU A 518 -39.08 -13.29 11.89
C LEU A 518 -38.86 -14.27 10.72
N VAL A 519 -37.60 -14.57 10.41
CA VAL A 519 -37.21 -15.50 9.34
C VAL A 519 -36.56 -16.73 9.95
N ARG A 520 -37.00 -17.94 9.58
CA ARG A 520 -36.54 -19.20 10.18
C ARG A 520 -35.02 -19.37 10.09
N GLN A 521 -34.45 -19.12 8.91
CA GLN A 521 -33.02 -19.30 8.63
C GLN A 521 -32.14 -18.33 9.43
N PHE A 522 -32.72 -17.23 9.93
CA PHE A 522 -32.03 -16.25 10.78
C PHE A 522 -32.12 -16.59 12.27
N ASN A 523 -32.86 -17.65 12.62
CA ASN A 523 -33.18 -18.06 13.97
C ASN A 523 -32.99 -19.59 14.18
N GLY A 524 -32.19 -20.23 13.33
CA GLY A 524 -32.04 -21.69 13.32
C GLY A 524 -31.59 -22.25 14.67
N ASN A 525 -32.24 -23.33 15.12
CA ASN A 525 -32.01 -23.99 16.41
C ASN A 525 -32.26 -23.09 17.64
N THR A 526 -33.23 -22.18 17.57
CA THR A 526 -33.64 -21.33 18.70
C THR A 526 -35.15 -21.36 18.91
N ASP A 527 -35.61 -20.95 20.09
CA ASP A 527 -37.04 -20.84 20.42
C ASP A 527 -37.78 -19.90 19.47
N ASN A 528 -37.09 -18.90 18.90
CA ASN A 528 -37.64 -18.00 17.90
C ASN A 528 -38.13 -18.77 16.65
N ALA A 529 -37.36 -19.77 16.17
CA ALA A 529 -37.78 -20.57 15.01
C ALA A 529 -38.99 -21.46 15.32
N ALA A 530 -39.10 -21.96 16.56
CA ALA A 530 -40.23 -22.79 16.99
C ALA A 530 -41.56 -22.01 17.00
N LEU A 531 -41.53 -20.68 17.11
CA LEU A 531 -42.74 -19.83 17.04
C LEU A 531 -43.45 -19.96 15.69
N LEU A 532 -42.71 -20.20 14.59
CA LEU A 532 -43.28 -20.35 13.25
C LEU A 532 -44.08 -21.65 13.08
N ASP A 533 -43.82 -22.66 13.94
CA ASP A 533 -44.47 -23.97 13.89
C ASP A 533 -45.71 -24.06 14.81
N GLN A 534 -45.96 -23.05 15.65
CA GLN A 534 -47.05 -23.08 16.63
C GLN A 534 -48.42 -22.99 15.95
N ARG A 535 -49.35 -23.84 16.39
CA ARG A 535 -50.75 -23.87 15.92
C ARG A 535 -51.70 -23.87 17.14
N PRO A 536 -52.49 -22.80 17.38
CA PRO A 536 -52.51 -21.53 16.65
C PRO A 536 -51.21 -20.72 16.83
N PRO A 537 -50.85 -19.84 15.87
CA PRO A 537 -49.70 -18.95 16.04
C PRO A 537 -49.96 -17.98 17.21
N PRO A 538 -48.90 -17.47 17.89
CA PRO A 538 -49.05 -16.45 18.91
C PRO A 538 -49.79 -15.21 18.41
N ASP A 539 -50.57 -14.55 19.26
CA ASP A 539 -51.37 -13.37 18.89
C ASP A 539 -50.55 -12.19 18.34
N TYR A 540 -49.25 -12.15 18.67
CA TYR A 540 -48.27 -11.16 18.21
C TYR A 540 -47.50 -11.60 16.94
N LEU A 541 -47.95 -12.65 16.25
CA LEU A 541 -47.24 -13.21 15.09
C LEU A 541 -48.21 -13.52 13.94
N VAL A 542 -47.98 -12.89 12.78
CA VAL A 542 -48.76 -13.11 11.56
C VAL A 542 -47.92 -13.85 10.54
N GLY A 543 -48.27 -15.10 10.24
CA GLY A 543 -47.60 -15.92 9.25
C GLY A 543 -47.83 -15.42 7.82
N ILE A 544 -46.74 -15.26 7.06
CA ILE A 544 -46.79 -15.08 5.61
C ILE A 544 -46.65 -16.46 4.96
N GLY A 545 -45.57 -17.20 5.29
CA GLY A 545 -45.29 -18.56 4.83
C GLY A 545 -44.61 -19.41 5.91
N ASP A 546 -44.10 -20.58 5.54
CA ASP A 546 -43.53 -21.57 6.48
C ASP A 546 -42.22 -21.10 7.14
N ASP A 547 -41.52 -20.18 6.46
CA ASP A 547 -40.19 -19.68 6.86
C ASP A 547 -40.19 -18.20 7.27
N ILE A 548 -41.31 -17.49 7.15
CA ILE A 548 -41.38 -16.05 7.44
C ILE A 548 -42.72 -15.62 8.04
N ALA A 549 -42.62 -14.80 9.09
CA ALA A 549 -43.76 -14.15 9.72
C ALA A 549 -43.43 -12.68 10.07
N VAL A 550 -44.48 -11.89 10.28
CA VAL A 550 -44.41 -10.52 10.79
C VAL A 550 -44.77 -10.51 12.26
N VAL A 551 -43.92 -9.90 13.09
CA VAL A 551 -44.20 -9.68 14.51
C VAL A 551 -45.06 -8.41 14.65
N THR A 552 -46.17 -8.53 15.35
CA THR A 552 -47.14 -7.45 15.59
C THR A 552 -47.20 -7.13 17.09
N GLY A 553 -47.61 -5.91 17.44
CA GLY A 553 -47.69 -5.51 18.83
C GLY A 553 -47.78 -4.00 19.02
N PRO A 554 -47.84 -3.53 20.28
CA PRO A 554 -47.83 -2.11 20.59
C PRO A 554 -46.56 -1.46 20.02
N ASN A 555 -46.72 -0.36 19.28
CA ASN A 555 -45.64 0.37 18.59
C ASN A 555 -45.00 -0.34 17.38
N LEU A 556 -45.56 -1.45 16.89
CA LEU A 556 -45.16 -2.09 15.64
C LEU A 556 -46.17 -1.84 14.53
N ALA A 557 -45.69 -1.77 13.28
CA ALA A 557 -46.58 -1.72 12.13
C ALA A 557 -47.16 -3.11 11.85
N THR A 558 -48.48 -3.19 11.68
CA THR A 558 -49.16 -4.38 11.17
C THR A 558 -49.49 -4.15 9.69
N PRO A 559 -48.86 -4.87 8.75
CA PRO A 559 -49.16 -4.72 7.33
C PRO A 559 -50.63 -5.01 7.03
N SER A 560 -51.19 -4.33 6.01
CA SER A 560 -52.55 -4.61 5.54
C SER A 560 -52.66 -6.03 4.96
N GLN A 561 -53.88 -6.58 4.91
CA GLN A 561 -54.09 -7.88 4.27
C GLN A 561 -53.66 -7.89 2.79
N GLU A 562 -53.89 -6.80 2.06
CA GLU A 562 -53.41 -6.65 0.68
C GLU A 562 -51.88 -6.77 0.59
N THR A 563 -51.15 -6.16 1.53
CA THR A 563 -49.69 -6.26 1.59
C THR A 563 -49.23 -7.67 1.94
N LEU A 564 -49.92 -8.36 2.86
CA LEU A 564 -49.62 -9.74 3.23
C LEU A 564 -49.90 -10.72 2.08
N ASP A 565 -51.01 -10.55 1.37
CA ASP A 565 -51.35 -11.38 0.22
C ASP A 565 -50.36 -11.18 -0.94
N ALA A 566 -49.92 -9.94 -1.16
CA ALA A 566 -48.84 -9.66 -2.11
C ALA A 566 -47.51 -10.29 -1.70
N ALA A 567 -47.20 -10.35 -0.40
CA ALA A 567 -46.01 -11.01 0.11
C ALA A 567 -46.06 -12.52 -0.10
N ARG A 568 -47.20 -13.16 0.17
CA ARG A 568 -47.45 -14.58 -0.13
C ARG A 568 -47.34 -14.89 -1.61
N ALA A 569 -47.84 -14.00 -2.47
CA ALA A 569 -47.73 -14.15 -3.92
C ALA A 569 -46.27 -14.09 -4.38
N ALA A 570 -45.48 -13.13 -3.88
CA ALA A 570 -44.05 -13.02 -4.19
C ALA A 570 -43.23 -14.23 -3.71
N GLU A 571 -43.58 -14.74 -2.52
CA GLU A 571 -43.03 -15.98 -1.97
C GLU A 571 -43.29 -17.17 -2.90
N ALA A 572 -44.54 -17.38 -3.28
CA ALA A 572 -44.98 -18.47 -4.15
C ALA A 572 -44.36 -18.38 -5.56
N GLU A 573 -44.27 -17.18 -6.14
CA GLU A 573 -43.64 -16.95 -7.44
C GLU A 573 -42.15 -17.31 -7.41
N THR A 574 -41.45 -16.90 -6.34
CA THR A 574 -40.03 -17.20 -6.16
C THR A 574 -39.81 -18.70 -5.95
N ALA A 575 -40.67 -19.35 -5.17
CA ALA A 575 -40.63 -20.79 -4.96
C ALA A 575 -40.86 -21.57 -6.27
N ALA A 576 -41.86 -21.16 -7.07
CA ALA A 576 -42.16 -21.76 -8.37
C ALA A 576 -41.01 -21.59 -9.37
N LEU A 577 -40.37 -20.41 -9.41
CA LEU A 577 -39.21 -20.14 -10.27
C LEU A 577 -38.07 -21.14 -10.03
N TYR A 578 -37.79 -21.50 -8.77
CA TYR A 578 -36.74 -22.46 -8.45
C TYR A 578 -37.18 -23.92 -8.63
N ALA A 579 -38.46 -24.23 -8.43
CA ALA A 579 -39.00 -25.56 -8.68
C ALA A 579 -38.97 -25.92 -10.17
N ASP A 580 -39.37 -24.98 -11.04
CA ASP A 580 -39.48 -25.15 -12.49
C ASP A 580 -38.46 -24.28 -13.24
N HIS A 581 -37.21 -24.23 -12.76
CA HIS A 581 -36.22 -23.31 -13.31
C HIS A 581 -35.99 -23.55 -14.81
N PRO A 582 -36.14 -22.52 -15.67
CA PRO A 582 -35.88 -22.65 -17.09
C PRO A 582 -34.40 -23.03 -17.27
N GLY A 583 -34.11 -24.19 -17.86
CA GLY A 583 -32.73 -24.64 -18.09
C GLY A 583 -31.91 -23.62 -18.90
N ILE A 584 -30.64 -23.90 -19.15
CA ILE A 584 -29.72 -22.98 -19.86
C ILE A 584 -30.22 -22.49 -21.25
N PHE A 585 -31.22 -23.16 -21.84
CA PHE A 585 -31.86 -22.78 -23.10
C PHE A 585 -33.24 -22.13 -22.94
N GLY A 586 -33.78 -22.04 -21.73
CA GLY A 586 -35.12 -21.52 -21.45
C GLY A 586 -35.25 -20.02 -21.70
N ASN A 587 -34.14 -19.28 -21.71
CA ASN A 587 -34.06 -17.91 -22.24
C ASN A 587 -32.78 -17.72 -23.06
N LEU A 588 -32.76 -18.31 -24.26
CA LEU A 588 -31.61 -18.25 -25.16
C LEU A 588 -31.22 -16.81 -25.52
N GLY A 589 -32.19 -15.92 -25.71
CA GLY A 589 -31.94 -14.50 -26.03
C GLY A 589 -31.16 -13.79 -24.93
N HIS A 590 -31.60 -13.92 -23.67
CA HIS A 590 -30.88 -13.38 -22.52
C HIS A 590 -29.48 -14.01 -22.38
N THR A 591 -29.37 -15.33 -22.55
CA THR A 591 -28.08 -16.03 -22.45
C THR A 591 -27.08 -15.56 -23.50
N LEU A 592 -27.51 -15.38 -24.75
CA LEU A 592 -26.69 -14.84 -25.83
C LEU A 592 -26.27 -13.38 -25.55
N TRP A 593 -27.16 -12.57 -24.98
CA TRP A 593 -26.84 -11.21 -24.56
C TRP A 593 -25.77 -11.19 -23.47
N VAL A 594 -25.91 -12.01 -22.41
CA VAL A 594 -24.91 -12.11 -21.33
C VAL A 594 -23.54 -12.47 -21.92
N LEU A 595 -23.47 -13.48 -22.80
CA LEU A 595 -22.22 -13.88 -23.45
C LEU A 595 -21.60 -12.75 -24.29
N PHE A 596 -22.43 -12.04 -25.06
CA PHE A 596 -22.00 -10.89 -25.86
C PHE A 596 -21.46 -9.75 -24.98
N ALA A 597 -22.22 -9.35 -23.95
CA ALA A 597 -21.83 -8.29 -23.04
C ALA A 597 -20.58 -8.64 -22.23
N LEU A 598 -20.43 -9.89 -21.79
CA LEU A 598 -19.20 -10.38 -21.16
C LEU A 598 -18.01 -10.34 -22.13
N ALA A 599 -18.20 -10.71 -23.39
CA ALA A 599 -17.15 -10.58 -24.40
C ALA A 599 -16.72 -9.12 -24.58
N LEU A 600 -17.66 -8.17 -24.60
CA LEU A 600 -17.33 -6.74 -24.63
C LEU A 600 -16.55 -6.29 -23.39
N LEU A 601 -17.03 -6.62 -22.20
CA LEU A 601 -16.43 -6.22 -20.92
C LEU A 601 -15.05 -6.85 -20.68
N LEU A 602 -14.83 -8.09 -21.10
CA LEU A 602 -13.59 -8.83 -20.84
C LEU A 602 -12.58 -8.69 -21.98
N VAL A 603 -13.00 -8.45 -23.22
CA VAL A 603 -12.08 -8.50 -24.36
C VAL A 603 -11.77 -7.12 -24.92
N VAL A 604 -12.77 -6.26 -25.13
CA VAL A 604 -12.63 -5.10 -26.02
C VAL A 604 -11.59 -4.08 -25.53
N PRO A 605 -11.66 -3.51 -24.31
CA PRO A 605 -10.68 -2.51 -23.88
C PRO A 605 -9.25 -3.07 -23.85
N GLY A 606 -9.07 -4.27 -23.29
CA GLY A 606 -7.75 -4.90 -23.18
C GLY A 606 -7.16 -5.31 -24.52
N LEU A 607 -7.97 -5.79 -25.47
CA LEU A 607 -7.51 -6.16 -26.80
C LEU A 607 -7.09 -4.93 -27.61
N ILE A 608 -7.83 -3.82 -27.51
CA ILE A 608 -7.45 -2.55 -28.13
C ILE A 608 -6.11 -2.06 -27.55
N ALA A 609 -5.94 -2.13 -26.23
CA ALA A 609 -4.72 -1.71 -25.56
C ALA A 609 -3.58 -2.74 -25.63
N ALA A 610 -3.79 -3.94 -26.18
CA ALA A 610 -2.83 -5.05 -26.14
C ALA A 610 -1.45 -4.69 -26.70
N ARG A 611 -1.40 -3.86 -27.75
CA ARG A 611 -0.14 -3.37 -28.35
C ARG A 611 0.61 -2.40 -27.42
N TRP A 612 -0.11 -1.60 -26.63
CA TRP A 612 0.51 -0.73 -25.64
C TRP A 612 1.15 -1.57 -24.52
N PHE A 613 0.46 -2.61 -24.06
CA PHE A 613 0.91 -3.53 -23.01
C PHE A 613 1.89 -4.63 -23.48
N GLU A 614 2.38 -4.55 -24.73
CA GLU A 614 3.34 -5.51 -25.31
C GLU A 614 2.87 -6.97 -25.17
N LEU A 615 1.62 -7.20 -25.58
CA LEU A 615 1.02 -8.52 -25.69
C LEU A 615 1.12 -9.00 -27.13
N ASP A 616 2.29 -9.51 -27.51
CA ASP A 616 2.55 -9.93 -28.89
C ASP A 616 2.11 -11.38 -29.18
N ASP A 617 2.03 -12.20 -28.13
CA ASP A 617 1.76 -13.64 -28.18
C ASP A 617 0.29 -13.96 -27.83
N VAL A 618 -0.29 -14.97 -28.49
CA VAL A 618 -1.69 -15.39 -28.28
C VAL A 618 -1.95 -15.89 -26.86
N TRP A 619 -1.02 -16.64 -26.24
CA TRP A 619 -1.16 -17.10 -24.85
C TRP A 619 -1.23 -15.92 -23.89
N LEU A 620 -0.38 -14.91 -24.09
CA LEU A 620 -0.39 -13.69 -23.28
C LEU A 620 -1.67 -12.88 -23.49
N LYS A 621 -2.19 -12.81 -24.71
CA LYS A 621 -3.47 -12.13 -24.99
C LYS A 621 -4.62 -12.84 -24.28
N VAL A 622 -4.77 -14.16 -24.45
CA VAL A 622 -5.82 -14.95 -23.79
C VAL A 622 -5.73 -14.82 -22.27
N ALA A 623 -4.53 -14.82 -21.72
CA ALA A 623 -4.33 -14.78 -20.28
C ALA A 623 -4.51 -13.38 -19.65
N LEU A 624 -4.11 -12.31 -20.32
CA LEU A 624 -3.99 -10.97 -19.71
C LEU A 624 -5.00 -9.93 -20.23
N VAL A 625 -5.57 -10.11 -21.42
CA VAL A 625 -6.60 -9.18 -21.94
C VAL A 625 -7.81 -9.07 -21.01
N PRO A 626 -8.38 -10.17 -20.47
CA PRO A 626 -9.46 -10.08 -19.49
C PRO A 626 -9.13 -9.20 -18.29
N GLY A 627 -7.93 -9.36 -17.72
CA GLY A 627 -7.49 -8.55 -16.58
C GLY A 627 -7.31 -7.08 -16.90
N ILE A 628 -6.72 -6.76 -18.06
CA ILE A 628 -6.58 -5.38 -18.51
C ILE A 628 -7.96 -4.74 -18.71
N SER A 629 -8.90 -5.44 -19.36
CA SER A 629 -10.24 -4.91 -19.59
C SER A 629 -10.98 -4.64 -18.29
N ILE A 630 -10.96 -5.60 -17.35
CA ILE A 630 -11.54 -5.42 -16.01
C ILE A 630 -10.90 -4.22 -15.30
N GLY A 631 -9.56 -4.14 -15.29
CA GLY A 631 -8.83 -3.05 -14.65
C GLY A 631 -9.20 -1.68 -15.23
N LEU A 632 -9.22 -1.55 -16.55
CA LEU A 632 -9.58 -0.29 -17.23
C LEU A 632 -11.04 0.09 -16.95
N THR A 633 -11.98 -0.85 -17.06
CA THR A 633 -13.41 -0.61 -16.81
C THR A 633 -13.70 -0.25 -15.37
N VAL A 634 -13.08 -0.93 -14.40
CA VAL A 634 -13.26 -0.63 -12.97
C VAL A 634 -12.70 0.75 -12.62
N ILE A 635 -11.48 1.08 -13.06
CA ILE A 635 -10.91 2.40 -12.77
C ILE A 635 -11.71 3.52 -13.47
N ALA A 636 -12.18 3.29 -14.70
CA ALA A 636 -13.08 4.21 -15.38
C ALA A 636 -14.40 4.39 -14.64
N ALA A 637 -15.00 3.31 -14.14
CA ALA A 637 -16.22 3.36 -13.34
C ALA A 637 -16.00 4.11 -12.02
N ILE A 638 -14.88 3.88 -11.32
CA ILE A 638 -14.55 4.60 -10.08
C ILE A 638 -14.41 6.10 -10.36
N ALA A 639 -13.71 6.48 -11.43
CA ALA A 639 -13.57 7.87 -11.82
C ALA A 639 -14.92 8.51 -12.19
N TRP A 640 -15.75 7.79 -12.96
CA TRP A 640 -17.07 8.26 -13.37
C TRP A 640 -18.02 8.46 -12.18
N VAL A 641 -18.09 7.48 -11.28
CA VAL A 641 -18.90 7.55 -10.06
C VAL A 641 -18.45 8.69 -9.15
N SER A 642 -17.14 8.94 -9.08
CA SER A 642 -16.58 10.06 -8.30
C SER A 642 -17.07 11.43 -8.79
N ILE A 643 -17.32 11.55 -10.10
CA ILE A 643 -17.83 12.78 -10.74
C ILE A 643 -19.34 12.86 -10.60
N ARG A 644 -20.07 11.78 -10.93
CA ARG A 644 -21.53 11.77 -11.01
C ARG A 644 -22.21 11.80 -9.64
N ARG A 645 -21.68 11.06 -8.65
CA ARG A 645 -22.20 10.96 -7.27
C ARG A 645 -23.72 10.71 -7.18
N ALA A 646 -24.25 9.90 -8.09
CA ALA A 646 -25.67 9.53 -8.15
C ALA A 646 -25.80 8.01 -8.33
N PRO A 647 -27.01 7.44 -8.15
CA PRO A 647 -27.25 6.00 -8.34
C PRO A 647 -26.74 5.50 -9.70
N PHE A 648 -26.08 4.34 -9.69
CA PHE A 648 -25.43 3.75 -10.85
C PHE A 648 -26.43 3.09 -11.79
N THR A 649 -26.67 3.76 -12.92
CA THR A 649 -27.64 3.36 -13.94
C THR A 649 -27.02 2.48 -15.02
N THR A 650 -27.86 1.92 -15.91
CA THR A 650 -27.42 1.24 -17.12
C THR A 650 -26.55 2.12 -18.03
N ALA A 651 -26.91 3.40 -18.15
CA ALA A 651 -26.10 4.36 -18.90
C ALA A 651 -24.69 4.52 -18.30
N ASP A 652 -24.56 4.53 -16.97
CA ASP A 652 -23.28 4.64 -16.28
C ASP A 652 -22.38 3.43 -16.51
N GLY A 653 -22.97 2.23 -16.59
CA GLY A 653 -22.27 1.01 -16.99
C GLY A 653 -21.67 1.11 -18.39
N TRP A 654 -22.46 1.55 -19.37
CA TRP A 654 -22.01 1.75 -20.75
C TRP A 654 -21.00 2.89 -20.89
N ILE A 655 -21.18 3.99 -20.15
CA ILE A 655 -20.21 5.11 -20.11
C ILE A 655 -18.87 4.62 -19.54
N SER A 656 -18.90 3.80 -18.48
CA SER A 656 -17.67 3.24 -17.88
C SER A 656 -16.90 2.37 -18.88
N LEU A 657 -17.59 1.50 -19.62
CA LEU A 657 -17.00 0.70 -20.69
C LEU A 657 -16.52 1.57 -21.86
N GLY A 658 -17.29 2.59 -22.25
CA GLY A 658 -16.94 3.55 -23.30
C GLY A 658 -15.67 4.35 -22.96
N LEU A 659 -15.56 4.86 -21.73
CA LEU A 659 -14.38 5.56 -21.22
C LEU A 659 -13.16 4.63 -21.19
N ALA A 660 -13.31 3.40 -20.70
CA ALA A 660 -12.23 2.40 -20.70
C ALA A 660 -11.74 2.09 -22.13
N THR A 661 -12.68 1.96 -23.08
CA THR A 661 -12.38 1.72 -24.50
C THR A 661 -11.70 2.92 -25.15
N ALA A 662 -12.14 4.15 -24.84
CA ALA A 662 -11.53 5.39 -25.33
C ALA A 662 -10.10 5.56 -24.81
N VAL A 663 -9.86 5.28 -23.53
CA VAL A 663 -8.51 5.26 -22.94
C VAL A 663 -7.63 4.21 -23.63
N ALA A 664 -8.14 3.00 -23.83
CA ALA A 664 -7.42 1.94 -24.54
C ALA A 664 -7.05 2.35 -25.98
N ALA A 665 -7.98 2.95 -26.72
CA ALA A 665 -7.74 3.46 -28.06
C ALA A 665 -6.71 4.60 -28.08
N GLY A 666 -6.78 5.51 -27.10
CA GLY A 666 -5.81 6.58 -26.90
C GLY A 666 -4.40 6.06 -26.63
N LEU A 667 -4.26 5.05 -25.77
CA LEU A 667 -2.97 4.38 -25.50
C LEU A 667 -2.40 3.71 -26.76
N ARG A 668 -3.25 3.04 -27.54
CA ARG A 668 -2.85 2.41 -28.80
C ARG A 668 -2.40 3.44 -29.85
N ALA A 669 -3.22 4.46 -30.10
CA ALA A 669 -2.95 5.47 -31.13
C ALA A 669 -1.80 6.40 -30.73
N GLY A 670 -1.69 6.74 -29.45
CA GLY A 670 -0.67 7.61 -28.89
C GLY A 670 0.69 6.93 -28.68
N LYS A 671 0.80 5.60 -28.83
CA LYS A 671 2.01 4.83 -28.49
C LYS A 671 3.31 5.46 -28.99
N PRO A 672 3.49 5.86 -30.27
CA PRO A 672 4.77 6.44 -30.72
C PRO A 672 5.11 7.79 -30.08
N ARG A 673 4.11 8.59 -29.69
CA ARG A 673 4.32 9.88 -28.99
C ARG A 673 4.64 9.64 -27.52
N LEU A 674 3.87 8.76 -26.87
CA LEU A 674 4.06 8.37 -25.48
C LEU A 674 5.42 7.70 -25.28
N ASP A 675 5.80 6.76 -26.14
CA ASP A 675 7.11 6.09 -26.10
C ASP A 675 8.25 7.10 -26.22
N ARG A 676 8.14 8.12 -27.11
CA ARG A 676 9.15 9.19 -27.21
C ARG A 676 9.22 10.05 -25.95
N MET A 677 8.07 10.47 -25.43
CA MET A 677 7.98 11.27 -24.20
C MET A 677 8.62 10.51 -23.03
N PHE A 678 8.21 9.26 -22.86
CA PHE A 678 8.68 8.40 -21.79
C PHE A 678 10.13 7.94 -21.96
N ALA A 679 10.62 7.79 -23.19
CA ALA A 679 12.03 7.58 -23.48
C ALA A 679 12.87 8.80 -23.08
N GLY A 680 12.36 10.03 -23.29
CA GLY A 680 12.99 11.25 -22.81
C GLY A 680 13.11 11.28 -21.28
N VAL A 681 12.01 10.96 -20.58
CA VAL A 681 12.00 10.82 -19.11
C VAL A 681 12.98 9.74 -18.64
N SER A 682 12.98 8.58 -19.31
CA SER A 682 13.86 7.45 -18.96
C SER A 682 15.33 7.81 -19.19
N ARG A 683 15.65 8.54 -20.26
CA ARG A 683 17.00 9.03 -20.55
C ARG A 683 17.47 10.02 -19.50
N PHE A 684 16.61 10.98 -19.13
CA PHE A 684 16.91 11.93 -18.05
C PHE A 684 17.26 11.20 -16.74
N PHE A 685 16.46 10.21 -16.33
CA PHE A 685 16.76 9.44 -15.12
C PHE A 685 17.99 8.53 -15.29
N ALA A 686 18.18 7.92 -16.47
CA ALA A 686 19.35 7.09 -16.73
C ALA A 686 20.65 7.90 -16.66
N GLU A 687 20.66 9.13 -17.19
CA GLU A 687 21.76 10.08 -17.07
C GLU A 687 21.90 10.54 -15.61
N LEU A 688 20.80 10.91 -14.93
CA LEU A 688 20.80 11.33 -13.52
C LEU A 688 21.45 10.29 -12.59
N PHE A 689 21.13 9.01 -12.81
CA PHE A 689 21.63 7.89 -12.03
C PHE A 689 22.83 7.18 -12.68
N ALA A 690 23.42 7.73 -13.76
CA ALA A 690 24.53 7.09 -14.46
C ALA A 690 25.74 6.88 -13.55
N VAL A 691 26.01 7.83 -12.66
CA VAL A 691 27.12 7.81 -11.69
C VAL A 691 27.08 6.58 -10.78
N PHE A 692 25.89 6.02 -10.49
CA PHE A 692 25.76 4.77 -9.75
C PHE A 692 26.37 3.56 -10.46
N SER A 693 26.70 3.63 -11.76
CA SER A 693 27.50 2.58 -12.41
C SER A 693 28.89 2.42 -11.81
N ASN A 694 29.46 3.47 -11.20
CA ASN A 694 30.70 3.39 -10.45
C ASN A 694 30.46 2.68 -9.11
N ARG A 695 31.18 1.58 -8.89
CA ARG A 695 31.02 0.73 -7.69
C ARG A 695 31.41 1.45 -6.41
N SER A 696 32.51 2.19 -6.41
CA SER A 696 33.00 2.90 -5.23
C SER A 696 32.03 4.03 -4.87
N PHE A 697 31.42 4.70 -5.86
CA PHE A 697 30.36 5.69 -5.63
C PHE A 697 29.11 5.00 -5.06
N SER A 698 28.66 3.93 -5.69
CA SER A 698 27.51 3.15 -5.23
C SER A 698 27.67 2.63 -3.80
N ALA A 699 28.85 2.16 -3.41
CA ALA A 699 29.12 1.69 -2.06
C ALA A 699 29.11 2.84 -1.03
N LEU A 700 29.73 3.97 -1.38
CA LEU A 700 29.75 5.15 -0.52
C LEU A 700 28.34 5.72 -0.32
N MET A 701 27.58 5.84 -1.41
CA MET A 701 26.20 6.29 -1.40
C MET A 701 25.25 5.30 -0.72
N GLY A 702 25.42 4.01 -0.95
CA GLY A 702 24.66 2.96 -0.28
C GLY A 702 24.86 3.00 1.24
N THR A 703 26.10 3.22 1.69
CA THR A 703 26.40 3.44 3.11
C THR A 703 25.65 4.66 3.65
N GLN A 704 25.72 5.78 2.94
CA GLN A 704 25.04 7.02 3.33
C GLN A 704 23.53 6.85 3.42
N PHE A 705 22.90 6.29 2.38
CA PHE A 705 21.45 6.17 2.29
C PHE A 705 20.88 5.21 3.32
N VAL A 706 21.53 4.06 3.54
CA VAL A 706 21.10 3.12 4.59
C VAL A 706 21.25 3.76 5.97
N ALA A 707 22.36 4.46 6.22
CA ALA A 707 22.57 5.17 7.47
C ALA A 707 21.54 6.29 7.68
N GLN A 708 21.18 7.03 6.64
CA GLN A 708 20.18 8.10 6.75
C GLN A 708 18.75 7.57 6.88
N ALA A 709 18.41 6.43 6.27
CA ALA A 709 17.15 5.75 6.57
C ALA A 709 17.09 5.29 8.03
N ALA A 710 18.19 4.76 8.56
CA ALA A 710 18.30 4.46 9.98
C ALA A 710 18.20 5.72 10.85
N ASP A 711 18.78 6.86 10.45
CA ASP A 711 18.59 8.16 11.14
C ASP A 711 17.11 8.51 11.28
N GLY A 712 16.36 8.42 10.18
CA GLY A 712 14.93 8.70 10.18
C GLY A 712 14.16 7.79 11.14
N ILE A 713 14.45 6.48 11.10
CA ILE A 713 13.79 5.49 11.97
C ILE A 713 14.09 5.77 13.44
N VAL A 714 15.37 5.98 13.77
CA VAL A 714 15.83 6.20 15.14
C VAL A 714 15.33 7.53 15.69
N GLN A 715 15.44 8.62 14.92
CA GLN A 715 14.97 9.93 15.35
C GLN A 715 13.46 9.91 15.60
N ALA A 716 12.67 9.35 14.69
CA ALA A 716 11.22 9.29 14.86
C ALA A 716 10.78 8.36 16.00
N SER A 717 11.38 7.18 16.14
CA SER A 717 11.00 6.23 17.21
C SER A 717 11.40 6.72 18.61
N LEU A 718 12.61 7.26 18.78
CA LEU A 718 13.06 7.79 20.07
C LEU A 718 12.38 9.12 20.41
N ALA A 719 12.16 10.01 19.42
CA ALA A 719 11.39 11.23 19.65
C ALA A 719 9.95 10.91 20.03
N LYS A 720 9.33 9.88 19.43
CA LYS A 720 8.01 9.40 19.85
C LYS A 720 8.04 8.92 21.30
N SER A 721 9.05 8.16 21.72
CA SER A 721 9.16 7.72 23.13
C SER A 721 9.17 8.91 24.10
N ILE A 722 9.87 9.99 23.75
CA ILE A 722 9.93 11.23 24.56
C ILE A 722 8.60 11.99 24.50
N ALA A 723 7.97 12.08 23.33
CA ALA A 723 6.84 12.98 23.08
C ALA A 723 5.45 12.37 23.34
N PHE A 724 5.30 11.04 23.26
CA PHE A 724 3.98 10.36 23.26
C PHE A 724 4.00 8.98 23.94
N GLY A 725 5.02 8.70 24.75
CA GLY A 725 5.23 7.38 25.35
C GLY A 725 5.79 6.35 24.35
N GLY A 726 6.59 5.41 24.87
CA GLY A 726 7.28 4.40 24.06
C GLY A 726 6.40 3.23 23.58
N GLU A 727 5.12 3.22 23.96
CA GLU A 727 4.19 2.12 23.71
C GLU A 727 3.59 2.13 22.30
N ARG A 728 2.85 1.09 21.92
CA ARG A 728 2.18 1.00 20.61
C ARG A 728 1.15 2.13 20.43
N GLY A 729 1.16 2.79 19.28
CA GLY A 729 0.27 3.95 19.02
C GLY A 729 0.77 5.24 19.67
N PHE A 730 -0.03 6.31 19.66
CA PHE A 730 0.32 7.60 20.27
C PHE A 730 -0.47 7.80 21.56
N ASP A 731 0.20 8.03 22.68
CA ASP A 731 -0.45 8.44 23.92
C ASP A 731 -0.39 9.96 24.07
N VAL A 732 -1.44 10.63 23.60
CA VAL A 732 -1.56 12.09 23.61
C VAL A 732 -1.70 12.63 25.04
N ALA A 733 -2.24 11.85 25.99
CA ALA A 733 -2.43 12.29 27.37
C ALA A 733 -1.09 12.41 28.13
N SER A 734 -0.08 11.65 27.73
CA SER A 734 1.28 11.72 28.27
C SER A 734 2.16 12.78 27.61
N ALA A 735 1.66 13.49 26.58
CA ALA A 735 2.49 14.36 25.77
C ALA A 735 3.04 15.55 26.60
N PRO A 736 4.37 15.78 26.62
CA PRO A 736 4.95 16.91 27.33
C PRO A 736 4.50 18.26 26.76
N SER A 737 4.67 19.32 27.55
CA SER A 737 4.41 20.70 27.08
C SER A 737 5.23 21.04 25.83
N ALA A 738 4.69 21.90 24.95
CA ALA A 738 5.40 22.39 23.77
C ALA A 738 6.76 23.01 24.12
N ARG A 739 6.83 23.71 25.27
CA ARG A 739 8.07 24.29 25.80
C ARG A 739 9.11 23.21 26.11
N TYR A 740 8.70 22.07 26.68
CA TYR A 740 9.62 20.96 26.95
C TYR A 740 10.17 20.36 25.65
N LEU A 741 9.31 20.12 24.65
CA LEU A 741 9.75 19.59 23.35
C LEU A 741 10.73 20.54 22.65
N LEU A 742 10.53 21.86 22.76
CA LEU A 742 11.48 22.86 22.28
C LEU A 742 12.81 22.83 23.05
N VAL A 743 12.78 22.63 24.37
CA VAL A 743 14.00 22.42 25.17
C VAL A 743 14.74 21.15 24.73
N VAL A 744 14.04 20.07 24.43
CA VAL A 744 14.65 18.84 23.88
C VAL A 744 15.32 19.13 22.53
N VAL A 745 14.67 19.86 21.62
CA VAL A 745 15.29 20.30 20.36
C VAL A 745 16.56 21.11 20.62
N LEU A 746 16.54 22.06 21.56
CA LEU A 746 17.72 22.84 21.92
C LEU A 746 18.83 21.98 22.53
N ALA A 747 18.48 21.03 23.41
CA ALA A 747 19.42 20.08 24.00
C ALA A 747 20.06 19.14 22.97
N LEU A 748 19.37 18.87 21.84
CA LEU A 748 19.92 18.12 20.72
C LEU A 748 20.85 18.97 19.84
N TYR A 749 20.41 20.16 19.43
CA TYR A 749 21.13 20.90 18.40
C TYR A 749 22.19 21.88 18.93
N VAL A 750 22.05 22.42 20.15
CA VAL A 750 23.05 23.35 20.71
C VAL A 750 24.40 22.66 20.98
N PRO A 751 24.46 21.54 21.74
CA PRO A 751 25.73 20.85 21.98
C PRO A 751 26.33 20.33 20.67
N TYR A 752 25.48 19.81 19.79
CA TYR A 752 25.91 19.33 18.48
C TYR A 752 26.53 20.44 17.62
N THR A 753 25.98 21.66 17.64
CA THR A 753 26.54 22.82 16.93
C THR A 753 27.93 23.18 17.43
N LEU A 754 28.16 23.09 18.74
CA LEU A 754 29.49 23.32 19.33
C LEU A 754 30.48 22.23 18.92
N VAL A 755 30.07 20.97 18.86
CA VAL A 755 30.95 19.84 18.52
C VAL A 755 31.22 19.73 17.01
N SER A 756 30.24 20.08 16.17
CA SER A 756 30.27 19.83 14.72
C SER A 756 31.47 20.39 13.94
N PRO A 757 32.05 21.57 14.27
CA PRO A 757 33.20 22.10 13.53
C PRO A 757 34.49 21.33 13.81
N PHE A 758 34.60 20.64 14.95
CA PHE A 758 35.78 19.86 15.33
C PHE A 758 35.82 18.47 14.66
N VAL A 759 34.70 18.03 14.11
CA VAL A 759 34.56 16.71 13.48
C VAL A 759 35.53 16.55 12.30
N GLY A 760 35.80 17.60 11.53
CA GLY A 760 36.76 17.56 10.41
C GLY A 760 38.19 17.26 10.86
N ALA A 761 38.67 17.97 11.88
CA ALA A 761 39.99 17.73 12.49
C ALA A 761 40.10 16.33 13.10
N PHE A 762 39.01 15.83 13.68
CA PHE A 762 38.97 14.46 14.18
C PHE A 762 39.08 13.44 13.02
N ILE A 763 38.36 13.63 11.92
CA ILE A 763 38.39 12.72 10.76
C ILE A 763 39.79 12.63 10.14
N ASP A 764 40.49 13.75 10.02
CA ASP A 764 41.80 13.82 9.34
C ASP A 764 42.92 13.02 10.05
N ARG A 765 42.68 12.56 11.29
CA ARG A 765 43.62 11.76 12.07
C ARG A 765 43.45 10.25 11.89
N TYR A 766 42.28 9.81 11.45
CA TYR A 766 41.94 8.40 11.36
C TYR A 766 41.76 7.96 9.91
N ASP A 767 41.85 6.66 9.70
CA ASP A 767 41.48 6.07 8.42
C ASP A 767 39.99 6.32 8.16
N ARG A 768 39.67 7.07 7.10
CA ARG A 768 38.32 7.50 6.76
C ARG A 768 37.37 6.31 6.55
N LYS A 769 37.84 5.23 5.93
CA LYS A 769 37.03 4.01 5.72
C LYS A 769 36.74 3.33 7.06
N LEU A 770 37.75 3.17 7.90
CA LEU A 770 37.58 2.54 9.21
C LEU A 770 36.68 3.39 10.12
N LEU A 771 36.80 4.72 10.05
CA LEU A 771 35.97 5.64 10.80
C LEU A 771 34.51 5.59 10.32
N LEU A 772 34.26 5.46 9.01
CA LEU A 772 32.93 5.26 8.45
C LEU A 772 32.27 3.96 8.98
N ILE A 773 33.02 2.87 9.04
CA ILE A 773 32.53 1.58 9.59
C ILE A 773 32.27 1.71 11.10
N ARG A 774 33.26 2.18 11.86
CA ARG A 774 33.19 2.28 13.33
C ARG A 774 32.10 3.24 13.79
N SER A 775 31.88 4.34 13.07
CA SER A 775 30.82 5.29 13.39
C SER A 775 29.44 4.63 13.30
N ASN A 776 29.19 3.83 12.27
CA ASN A 776 27.92 3.08 12.15
C ASN A 776 27.79 1.98 13.22
N LEU A 777 28.88 1.27 13.57
CA LEU A 777 28.85 0.30 14.67
C LEU A 777 28.56 0.97 16.02
N PHE A 778 29.16 2.14 16.29
CA PHE A 778 28.94 2.88 17.52
C PHE A 778 27.50 3.38 17.64
N ARG A 779 26.91 3.87 16.54
CA ARG A 779 25.49 4.24 16.47
C ARG A 779 24.58 3.05 16.74
N ALA A 780 24.86 1.90 16.13
CA ALA A 780 24.10 0.67 16.34
C ALA A 780 24.15 0.25 17.82
N ALA A 781 25.32 0.32 18.45
CA ALA A 781 25.47 0.01 19.87
C ALA A 781 24.72 1.01 20.77
N ALA A 782 24.91 2.32 20.57
CA ALA A 782 24.27 3.35 21.39
C ALA A 782 22.73 3.27 21.32
N VAL A 783 22.17 3.16 20.11
CA VAL A 783 20.72 3.03 19.92
C VAL A 783 20.21 1.68 20.38
N GLY A 784 20.95 0.59 20.12
CA GLY A 784 20.59 -0.74 20.56
C GLY A 784 20.51 -0.84 22.08
N LEU A 785 21.48 -0.26 22.80
CA LEU A 785 21.48 -0.19 24.26
C LEU A 785 20.32 0.66 24.77
N ALA A 786 20.06 1.84 24.18
CA ALA A 786 18.92 2.68 24.56
C ALA A 786 17.57 1.95 24.34
N ALA A 787 17.43 1.24 23.23
CA ALA A 787 16.23 0.45 22.94
C ALA A 787 16.06 -0.74 23.89
N LEU A 788 17.12 -1.47 24.21
CA LEU A 788 17.07 -2.55 25.21
C LEU A 788 16.77 -2.02 26.61
N ALA A 789 17.29 -0.84 26.96
CA ALA A 789 16.99 -0.18 28.22
C ALA A 789 15.51 0.24 28.29
N LEU A 790 14.93 0.76 27.21
CA LEU A 790 13.49 1.01 27.10
C LEU A 790 12.67 -0.27 27.25
N ALA A 791 13.13 -1.39 26.68
CA ALA A 791 12.45 -2.68 26.81
C ALA A 791 12.45 -3.21 28.26
N ALA A 792 13.54 -2.96 29.01
CA ALA A 792 13.69 -3.43 30.39
C ALA A 792 13.06 -2.50 31.45
N GLY A 793 13.14 -1.18 31.23
CA GLY A 793 12.70 -0.16 32.19
C GLY A 793 11.37 0.53 31.86
N GLY A 794 10.78 0.27 30.69
CA GLY A 794 9.57 0.96 30.22
C GLY A 794 9.76 2.48 30.09
N ASN A 795 8.73 3.24 30.47
CA ASN A 795 8.74 4.71 30.47
C ASN A 795 9.56 5.32 31.64
N ALA A 796 10.17 4.51 32.52
CA ALA A 796 10.97 5.01 33.64
C ALA A 796 12.40 5.43 33.23
N LEU A 797 12.77 5.25 31.96
CA LEU A 797 14.09 5.64 31.48
C LEU A 797 14.21 7.18 31.43
N PRO A 798 15.26 7.79 31.99
CA PRO A 798 15.41 9.24 31.92
C PRO A 798 15.56 9.73 30.46
N ASP A 799 14.79 10.76 30.08
CA ASP A 799 14.85 11.38 28.76
C ASP A 799 16.27 11.80 28.36
N ALA A 800 17.12 12.16 29.34
CA ALA A 800 18.53 12.46 29.14
C ALA A 800 19.30 11.33 28.43
N VAL A 801 18.98 10.06 28.71
CA VAL A 801 19.61 8.89 28.07
C VAL A 801 19.19 8.78 26.60
N LEU A 802 17.91 9.03 26.31
CA LEU A 802 17.37 9.02 24.94
C LEU A 802 17.94 10.18 24.12
N VAL A 803 17.99 11.38 24.71
CA VAL A 803 18.63 12.56 24.12
C VAL A 803 20.10 12.30 23.85
N LEU A 804 20.83 11.67 24.77
CA LEU A 804 22.23 11.29 24.56
C LEU A 804 22.40 10.29 23.40
N ALA A 805 21.54 9.28 23.30
CA ALA A 805 21.58 8.32 22.20
C ALA A 805 21.33 8.98 20.84
N ILE A 806 20.37 9.92 20.76
CA ILE A 806 20.11 10.71 19.56
C ILE A 806 21.30 11.63 19.24
N LEU A 807 21.87 12.30 20.25
CA LEU A 807 23.06 13.15 20.09
C LEU A 807 24.24 12.37 19.51
N VAL A 808 24.50 11.17 20.05
CA VAL A 808 25.53 10.26 19.52
C VAL A 808 25.24 9.89 18.07
N ALA A 809 23.99 9.57 17.75
CA ALA A 809 23.60 9.27 16.38
C ALA A 809 23.87 10.46 15.44
N LEU A 810 23.44 11.68 15.82
CA LEU A 810 23.67 12.90 15.06
C LEU A 810 25.16 13.21 14.87
N ALA A 811 25.96 13.09 15.93
CA ALA A 811 27.41 13.30 15.88
C ALA A 811 28.09 12.33 14.91
N CYS A 812 27.71 11.06 14.91
CA CYS A 812 28.25 10.07 13.98
C CYS A 812 27.73 10.24 12.55
N THR A 813 26.49 10.70 12.36
CA THR A 813 25.98 11.10 11.03
C THR A 813 26.83 12.21 10.44
N ARG A 814 27.27 13.16 11.27
CA ARG A 814 28.17 14.22 10.82
C ARG A 814 29.51 13.68 10.33
N ILE A 815 30.09 12.75 11.09
CA ILE A 815 31.34 12.07 10.72
C ILE A 815 31.16 11.40 9.35
N LEU A 816 30.07 10.66 9.16
CA LEU A 816 29.75 10.00 7.90
C LEU A 816 29.64 11.00 6.75
N LEU A 817 28.89 12.09 6.91
CA LEU A 817 28.66 13.08 5.85
C LEU A 817 29.95 13.82 5.48
N ALA A 818 30.82 14.11 6.45
CA ALA A 818 32.11 14.73 6.23
C ALA A 818 33.09 13.79 5.53
N ILE A 819 33.19 12.51 5.95
CA ILE A 819 33.97 11.48 5.24
C ILE A 819 33.50 11.33 3.81
N LYS A 820 32.17 11.27 3.60
CA LYS A 820 31.59 11.18 2.26
C LYS A 820 31.93 12.39 1.41
N SER A 821 31.80 13.60 1.95
CA SER A 821 32.12 14.84 1.24
C SER A 821 33.59 14.88 0.81
N ALA A 822 34.49 14.49 1.70
CA ALA A 822 35.94 14.45 1.43
C ALA A 822 36.34 13.30 0.49
N GLY A 823 35.59 12.19 0.50
CA GLY A 823 35.84 11.02 -0.34
C GLY A 823 35.21 11.10 -1.73
N LEU A 824 34.20 11.94 -1.94
CA LEU A 824 33.48 12.00 -3.22
C LEU A 824 34.39 12.37 -4.42
N PRO A 825 35.32 13.33 -4.29
CA PRO A 825 36.24 13.67 -5.38
C PRO A 825 37.24 12.57 -5.72
N THR A 826 37.48 11.59 -4.84
CA THR A 826 38.38 10.45 -5.14
C THR A 826 37.66 9.35 -5.92
N VAL A 827 36.36 9.50 -6.12
CA VAL A 827 35.48 8.47 -6.70
C VAL A 827 34.89 8.92 -8.03
N VAL A 828 34.58 10.22 -8.16
CA VAL A 828 33.99 10.83 -9.36
C VAL A 828 34.59 12.21 -9.60
N HIS A 829 34.75 12.60 -10.87
CA HIS A 829 35.42 13.84 -11.27
C HIS A 829 34.56 14.66 -12.25
N GLY A 830 34.86 15.96 -12.39
CA GLY A 830 34.23 16.84 -13.38
C GLY A 830 32.71 16.93 -13.24
N LYS A 831 31.98 16.78 -14.36
CA LYS A 831 30.51 16.88 -14.40
C LYS A 831 29.82 15.83 -13.52
N ASP A 832 30.41 14.64 -13.40
CA ASP A 832 29.87 13.56 -12.56
C ASP A 832 29.97 13.89 -11.07
N LEU A 833 30.95 14.70 -10.65
CA LEU A 833 31.08 15.13 -9.25
C LEU A 833 29.95 16.08 -8.83
N LEU A 834 29.56 17.02 -9.70
CA LEU A 834 28.43 17.91 -9.45
C LEU A 834 27.12 17.11 -9.36
N GLN A 835 26.94 16.18 -10.30
CA GLN A 835 25.78 15.29 -10.31
C GLN A 835 25.73 14.40 -9.08
N ALA A 836 26.86 13.81 -8.69
CA ALA A 836 27.03 12.99 -7.50
C ALA A 836 26.72 13.77 -6.21
N ASN A 837 27.16 15.03 -6.11
CA ASN A 837 26.83 15.89 -4.98
C ASN A 837 25.33 16.14 -4.89
N GLY A 838 24.68 16.53 -5.99
CA GLY A 838 23.23 16.72 -6.03
C GLY A 838 22.47 15.46 -5.62
N LEU A 839 22.86 14.32 -6.18
CA LEU A 839 22.25 13.01 -5.92
C LEU A 839 22.48 12.52 -4.48
N SER A 840 23.65 12.83 -3.91
CA SER A 840 23.99 12.52 -2.53
C SER A 840 23.16 13.31 -1.54
N GLN A 841 22.98 14.61 -1.78
CA GLN A 841 22.16 15.45 -0.93
C GLN A 841 20.68 15.07 -1.03
N ALA A 842 20.19 14.89 -2.26
CA ALA A 842 18.82 14.49 -2.57
C ALA A 842 18.47 13.14 -1.95
N GLY A 843 19.22 12.10 -2.31
CA GLY A 843 18.99 10.74 -1.83
C GLY A 843 19.12 10.65 -0.32
N GLY A 844 20.07 11.37 0.28
CA GLY A 844 20.23 11.38 1.73
C GLY A 844 19.00 11.88 2.48
N ALA A 845 18.44 13.00 2.03
CA ALA A 845 17.21 13.54 2.59
C ALA A 845 16.01 12.62 2.35
N ILE A 846 15.87 12.05 1.14
CA ILE A 846 14.79 11.11 0.81
C ILE A 846 14.84 9.90 1.74
N PHE A 847 15.99 9.24 1.87
CA PHE A 847 16.11 8.04 2.69
C PHE A 847 15.82 8.34 4.17
N GLN A 848 16.24 9.50 4.69
CA GLN A 848 15.89 9.93 6.04
C GLN A 848 14.39 10.12 6.24
N VAL A 849 13.70 10.79 5.30
CA VAL A 849 12.24 10.94 5.36
C VAL A 849 11.53 9.59 5.26
N VAL A 850 11.97 8.71 4.36
CA VAL A 850 11.45 7.34 4.23
C VAL A 850 11.63 6.57 5.55
N GLY A 851 12.80 6.69 6.18
CA GLY A 851 13.05 6.12 7.50
C GLY A 851 12.08 6.62 8.57
N GLY A 852 11.84 7.93 8.63
CA GLY A 852 10.85 8.52 9.53
C GLY A 852 9.43 7.99 9.29
N GLY A 853 9.03 7.85 8.02
CA GLY A 853 7.76 7.23 7.64
C GLY A 853 7.65 5.76 8.02
N VAL A 854 8.73 4.98 7.87
CA VAL A 854 8.81 3.58 8.33
C VAL A 854 8.64 3.52 9.84
N ALA A 855 9.26 4.43 10.60
CA ALA A 855 9.07 4.48 12.04
C ALA A 855 7.66 4.90 12.43
N LEU A 856 7.03 5.86 11.74
CA LEU A 856 5.64 6.24 11.99
C LEU A 856 4.70 5.03 11.88
N VAL A 857 4.82 4.25 10.80
CA VAL A 857 4.01 3.03 10.61
C VAL A 857 4.42 1.94 11.60
N GLY A 858 5.71 1.71 11.77
CA GLY A 858 6.23 0.67 12.66
C GLY A 858 5.82 0.89 14.11
N THR A 859 5.82 2.14 14.59
CA THR A 859 5.46 2.51 15.97
C THR A 859 3.97 2.51 16.23
N ALA A 860 3.14 2.46 15.19
CA ALA A 860 1.71 2.15 15.30
C ALA A 860 1.47 0.65 15.53
N LEU A 861 2.38 -0.22 15.08
CA LEU A 861 2.25 -1.68 15.12
C LEU A 861 3.05 -2.33 16.26
N ALA A 862 4.15 -1.71 16.67
CA ALA A 862 5.08 -2.20 17.68
C ALA A 862 5.51 -1.07 18.62
N PRO A 863 5.95 -1.39 19.86
CA PRO A 863 6.55 -0.41 20.74
C PRO A 863 7.77 0.25 20.09
N SER A 864 8.05 1.50 20.46
CA SER A 864 9.13 2.31 19.89
C SER A 864 10.50 1.68 20.01
N TRP A 865 10.76 0.87 21.05
CA TRP A 865 12.03 0.18 21.22
C TRP A 865 12.29 -0.90 20.15
N ILE A 866 11.27 -1.62 19.69
CA ILE A 866 11.41 -2.60 18.59
C ILE A 866 11.79 -1.88 17.30
N VAL A 867 11.13 -0.75 17.05
CA VAL A 867 11.38 0.07 15.87
C VAL A 867 12.77 0.70 15.92
N ALA A 868 13.21 1.16 17.09
CA ALA A 868 14.57 1.65 17.32
C ALA A 868 15.63 0.55 17.10
N LEU A 869 15.38 -0.70 17.54
CA LEU A 869 16.25 -1.84 17.26
C LEU A 869 16.34 -2.14 15.76
N PHE A 870 15.25 -1.98 15.01
CA PHE A 870 15.29 -2.09 13.55
C PHE A 870 16.18 -1.00 12.93
N GLY A 871 16.10 0.24 13.42
CA GLY A 871 17.03 1.31 13.06
C GLY A 871 18.49 0.97 13.39
N ALA A 872 18.76 0.41 14.58
CA ALA A 872 20.09 -0.06 14.97
C ALA A 872 20.61 -1.19 14.06
N ALA A 873 19.76 -2.12 13.66
CA ALA A 873 20.10 -3.16 12.70
C ALA A 873 20.47 -2.58 11.33
N LEU A 874 19.78 -1.53 10.86
CA LEU A 874 20.14 -0.84 9.63
C LEU A 874 21.48 -0.09 9.75
N TYR A 875 21.86 0.42 10.92
CA TYR A 875 23.23 0.91 11.12
C TYR A 875 24.28 -0.19 10.98
N LEU A 876 24.01 -1.41 11.47
CA LEU A 876 24.89 -2.56 11.22
C LEU A 876 24.97 -2.88 9.73
N VAL A 877 23.84 -2.82 9.01
CA VAL A 877 23.83 -2.97 7.54
C VAL A 877 24.68 -1.87 6.89
N ALA A 878 24.54 -0.60 7.28
CA ALA A 878 25.38 0.49 6.77
C ALA A 878 26.88 0.23 7.05
N ALA A 879 27.25 -0.29 8.22
CA ALA A 879 28.62 -0.68 8.54
C ALA A 879 29.13 -1.83 7.64
N ILE A 880 28.26 -2.78 7.29
CA ILE A 880 28.58 -3.87 6.36
C ILE A 880 28.78 -3.33 4.94
N VAL A 881 27.88 -2.47 4.46
CA VAL A 881 27.98 -1.79 3.15
C VAL A 881 29.24 -0.92 3.09
N ALA A 882 29.63 -0.28 4.18
CA ALA A 882 30.86 0.51 4.25
C ALA A 882 32.13 -0.33 3.99
N ARG A 883 32.09 -1.66 4.18
CA ARG A 883 33.22 -2.54 3.86
C ARG A 883 33.50 -2.65 2.37
N SER A 884 32.47 -2.48 1.53
CA SER A 884 32.59 -2.50 0.07
C SER A 884 33.00 -1.16 -0.53
N VAL A 885 33.13 -0.11 0.28
CA VAL A 885 33.82 1.12 -0.14
C VAL A 885 35.29 0.79 -0.34
N ASP A 886 35.87 1.16 -1.49
CA ASP A 886 37.30 1.00 -1.75
C ASP A 886 38.14 1.91 -0.84
N ARG A 887 39.44 2.07 -1.12
CA ARG A 887 40.28 3.01 -0.36
C ARG A 887 39.76 4.44 -0.59
N LEU A 888 39.37 5.10 0.49
CA LEU A 888 39.25 6.56 0.54
C LEU A 888 40.68 7.06 0.82
N GLU A 889 41.37 7.59 -0.20
CA GLU A 889 42.74 8.10 -0.02
C GLU A 889 42.79 9.16 1.08
N HIS A 890 43.84 9.08 1.90
CA HIS A 890 44.13 10.09 2.91
C HIS A 890 45.60 10.07 3.33
N GLU A 891 46.25 11.22 3.31
CA GLU A 891 47.49 11.46 4.06
C GLU A 891 47.15 11.68 5.54
N ARG A 892 47.54 10.74 6.41
CA ARG A 892 47.35 10.91 7.86
C ARG A 892 48.16 12.10 8.33
N ARG A 893 47.49 13.12 8.88
CA ARG A 893 48.17 14.26 9.50
C ARG A 893 48.62 13.89 10.91
N THR A 894 49.88 14.21 11.23
CA THR A 894 50.53 13.89 12.52
C THR A 894 50.51 15.05 13.53
N SER A 895 49.81 16.15 13.22
CA SER A 895 49.69 17.33 14.10
C SER A 895 49.03 17.04 15.45
N ARG A 896 49.34 17.81 16.50
CA ARG A 896 48.73 17.65 17.84
C ARG A 896 47.28 18.17 17.86
N PHE A 897 46.40 17.59 18.69
CA PHE A 897 44.96 17.91 18.69
C PHE A 897 44.69 19.40 18.99
N ALA A 898 45.46 19.99 19.91
CA ALA A 898 45.34 21.41 20.25
C ALA A 898 45.71 22.34 19.07
N GLU A 899 46.65 21.94 18.22
CA GLU A 899 47.03 22.68 17.01
C GLU A 899 45.91 22.61 15.96
N GLU A 900 45.27 21.45 15.84
CA GLU A 900 44.11 21.22 14.97
C GLU A 900 42.88 22.00 15.42
N VAL A 901 42.60 22.06 16.72
CA VAL A 901 41.51 22.88 17.28
C VAL A 901 41.76 24.36 17.00
N ARG A 902 42.98 24.87 17.26
CA ARG A 902 43.35 26.26 16.92
C ARG A 902 43.22 26.53 15.42
N ARG A 903 43.56 25.56 14.59
CA ARG A 903 43.40 25.64 13.13
C ARG A 903 41.92 25.67 12.73
N VAL A 904 41.05 24.86 13.32
CA VAL A 904 39.60 24.89 13.05
C VAL A 904 39.03 26.28 13.33
N PHE A 905 39.36 26.88 14.48
CA PHE A 905 38.91 28.25 14.78
C PHE A 905 39.46 29.28 13.79
N ARG A 906 40.73 29.15 13.40
CA ARG A 906 41.33 30.01 12.36
C ARG A 906 40.64 29.82 11.01
N ASP A 907 40.41 28.58 10.59
CA ASP A 907 39.78 28.23 9.31
C ASP A 907 38.32 28.69 9.26
N ILE A 908 37.57 28.64 10.38
CA ILE A 908 36.23 29.22 10.51
C ILE A 908 36.30 30.75 10.44
N ALA A 909 37.20 31.40 11.18
CA ALA A 909 37.34 32.85 11.16
C ALA A 909 37.75 33.37 9.77
N THR A 910 38.69 32.69 9.13
CA THR A 910 39.11 32.94 7.75
C THR A 910 37.97 32.64 6.76
N GLY A 911 37.22 31.56 6.95
CA GLY A 911 36.05 31.24 6.14
C GLY A 911 34.95 32.29 6.24
N LEU A 912 34.64 32.77 7.44
CA LEU A 912 33.72 33.88 7.69
C LEU A 912 34.22 35.14 6.97
N ARG A 913 35.49 35.50 7.15
CA ARG A 913 36.08 36.68 6.49
C ARG A 913 36.00 36.61 4.98
N GLU A 914 36.28 35.45 4.40
CA GLU A 914 36.27 35.26 2.94
C GLU A 914 34.83 35.27 2.39
N VAL A 915 33.90 34.58 3.07
CA VAL A 915 32.50 34.52 2.64
C VAL A 915 31.82 35.87 2.75
N PHE A 916 32.02 36.59 3.86
CA PHE A 916 31.48 37.94 4.02
C PHE A 916 32.25 39.02 3.23
N GLY A 917 33.49 38.75 2.84
CA GLY A 917 34.25 39.57 1.89
C GLY A 917 33.75 39.46 0.45
N ARG A 918 32.93 38.45 0.13
CA ARG A 918 32.38 38.19 -1.21
C ARG A 918 30.85 38.24 -1.17
N PRO A 919 30.23 39.33 -1.65
CA PRO A 919 28.78 39.50 -1.57
C PRO A 919 27.97 38.33 -2.13
N ALA A 920 28.42 37.71 -3.23
CA ALA A 920 27.77 36.53 -3.80
C ALA A 920 27.81 35.30 -2.88
N ALA A 921 28.95 35.02 -2.23
CA ALA A 921 29.08 33.90 -1.30
C ALA A 921 28.17 34.09 -0.07
N ALA A 922 28.16 35.31 0.48
CA ALA A 922 27.29 35.66 1.59
C ALA A 922 25.80 35.60 1.22
N LEU A 923 25.42 35.98 -0.01
CA LEU A 923 24.05 35.83 -0.53
C LEU A 923 23.61 34.35 -0.54
N GLY A 924 24.47 33.45 -1.02
CA GLY A 924 24.21 32.01 -1.04
C GLY A 924 23.98 31.45 0.38
N LEU A 925 24.87 31.78 1.32
CA LEU A 925 24.75 31.36 2.71
C LEU A 925 23.49 31.92 3.40
N ALA A 926 23.20 33.21 3.20
CA ALA A 926 22.03 33.87 3.79
C ALA A 926 20.71 33.30 3.24
N GLY A 927 20.63 33.07 1.91
CA GLY A 927 19.46 32.46 1.29
C GLY A 927 19.21 31.03 1.77
N PHE A 928 20.27 30.23 1.91
CA PHE A 928 20.17 28.90 2.52
C PHE A 928 19.68 28.95 3.97
N GLN A 929 20.27 29.83 4.80
CA GLN A 929 19.88 30.01 6.20
C GLN A 929 18.40 30.36 6.31
N ALA A 930 17.94 31.31 5.50
CA ALA A 930 16.56 31.77 5.50
C ALA A 930 15.59 30.63 5.12
N LEU A 931 15.84 29.92 4.01
CA LEU A 931 15.04 28.76 3.59
C LEU A 931 14.95 27.69 4.68
N ARG A 932 16.09 27.43 5.34
CA ARG A 932 16.20 26.42 6.39
C ARG A 932 15.41 26.81 7.65
N MET A 933 15.56 28.06 8.11
CA MET A 933 14.83 28.59 9.26
C MET A 933 13.31 28.57 9.03
N GLU A 934 12.85 28.95 7.83
CA GLU A 934 11.42 28.99 7.55
C GLU A 934 10.83 27.58 7.47
N PHE A 935 11.38 26.72 6.60
CA PHE A 935 10.75 25.43 6.34
C PHE A 935 10.99 24.39 7.45
N PHE A 936 12.25 24.17 7.85
CA PHE A 936 12.57 23.15 8.86
C PHE A 936 12.53 23.70 10.28
N GLY A 937 12.72 25.00 10.46
CA GLY A 937 12.53 25.64 11.75
C GLY A 937 11.06 25.92 12.03
N PHE A 938 10.51 26.99 11.49
CA PHE A 938 9.14 27.43 11.79
C PHE A 938 8.08 26.41 11.35
N VAL A 939 7.98 26.10 10.06
CA VAL A 939 6.91 25.22 9.54
C VAL A 939 6.97 23.83 10.16
N ALA A 940 8.13 23.17 10.16
CA ALA A 940 8.23 21.81 10.69
C ALA A 940 8.12 21.72 12.22
N LEU A 941 8.66 22.68 13.00
CA LEU A 941 8.46 22.68 14.46
C LEU A 941 7.02 23.00 14.82
N VAL A 942 6.40 24.01 14.20
CA VAL A 942 4.97 24.31 14.43
C VAL A 942 4.11 23.10 14.11
N PHE A 943 4.38 22.42 12.99
CA PHE A 943 3.68 21.19 12.62
C PHE A 943 3.88 20.07 13.65
N ALA A 944 5.11 19.87 14.15
CA ALA A 944 5.40 18.86 15.16
C ALA A 944 4.75 19.18 16.52
N LEU A 945 4.67 20.46 16.90
CA LEU A 945 4.02 20.91 18.13
C LEU A 945 2.50 20.83 18.05
N GLU A 946 1.91 21.14 16.88
CA GLU A 946 0.49 20.94 16.61
C GLU A 946 0.10 19.47 16.46
N ALA A 947 1.07 18.55 16.33
CA ALA A 947 0.77 17.13 16.19
C ALA A 947 -0.12 16.62 17.32
N ARG A 948 0.00 17.12 18.56
CA ARG A 948 -0.91 16.73 19.66
C ARG A 948 -2.37 17.12 19.39
N ASN A 949 -2.62 18.31 18.86
CA ASN A 949 -3.96 18.81 18.55
C ASN A 949 -4.53 18.12 17.31
N LEU A 950 -3.65 17.78 16.36
CA LEU A 950 -3.99 16.97 15.20
C LEU A 950 -4.18 15.49 15.54
N LEU A 951 -3.67 15.00 16.67
CA LEU A 951 -3.80 13.60 17.08
C LEU A 951 -4.89 13.39 18.15
N SER A 952 -5.39 14.45 18.78
CA SER A 952 -6.45 14.42 19.78
C SER A 952 -7.87 14.49 19.21
N GLY A 953 -8.03 14.82 17.92
CA GLY A 953 -9.32 14.72 17.21
C GLY A 953 -9.75 13.28 16.94
N SER A 954 -10.93 13.08 16.33
CA SER A 954 -11.43 11.74 15.96
C SER A 954 -10.40 10.93 15.16
N ASP A 955 -10.51 9.60 15.14
CA ASP A 955 -9.53 8.68 14.51
C ASP A 955 -9.11 9.03 13.06
N SER A 956 -9.88 9.88 12.35
CA SER A 956 -9.54 10.50 11.07
C SER A 956 -8.24 11.34 11.08
N ASP A 957 -7.84 11.90 12.22
CA ASP A 957 -6.82 12.97 12.24
C ASP A 957 -5.38 12.42 12.39
N LYS A 958 -5.23 11.14 12.78
CA LYS A 958 -3.94 10.41 12.71
C LYS A 958 -3.39 10.30 11.29
N THR A 959 -4.24 10.41 10.27
CA THR A 959 -3.81 10.33 8.87
C THR A 959 -3.28 11.66 8.33
N VAL A 960 -3.59 12.79 8.98
CA VAL A 960 -3.13 14.13 8.59
C VAL A 960 -1.61 14.17 8.46
N VAL A 961 -0.92 13.61 9.47
CA VAL A 961 0.55 13.62 9.55
C VAL A 961 1.19 12.83 8.40
N ALA A 962 0.60 11.67 8.07
CA ALA A 962 1.08 10.83 6.97
C ALA A 962 0.87 11.49 5.60
N ILE A 963 -0.30 12.10 5.35
CA ILE A 963 -0.60 12.80 4.09
C ILE A 963 0.30 14.02 3.91
N ALA A 964 0.40 14.87 4.93
CA ALA A 964 1.21 16.07 4.85
C ALA A 964 2.69 15.72 4.66
N GLY A 965 3.18 14.66 5.33
CA GLY A 965 4.52 14.11 5.09
C GLY A 965 4.73 13.62 3.66
N ALA A 966 3.76 12.88 3.10
CA ALA A 966 3.81 12.40 1.72
C ALA A 966 3.79 13.56 0.70
N CYS A 967 2.93 14.55 0.89
CA CYS A 967 2.90 15.77 0.08
C CYS A 967 4.23 16.53 0.16
N GLY A 968 4.82 16.64 1.35
CA GLY A 968 6.18 17.19 1.51
C GLY A 968 7.23 16.40 0.73
N ALA A 969 7.19 15.06 0.76
CA ALA A 969 8.10 14.22 -0.03
C ALA A 969 7.93 14.40 -1.55
N ILE A 970 6.69 14.54 -2.03
CA ILE A 970 6.40 14.85 -3.43
C ILE A 970 6.93 16.24 -3.80
N GLY A 971 6.67 17.25 -2.95
CA GLY A 971 7.19 18.61 -3.12
C GLY A 971 8.71 18.63 -3.22
N ALA A 972 9.40 17.91 -2.33
CA ALA A 972 10.84 17.73 -2.38
C ALA A 972 11.30 17.09 -3.70
N ALA A 973 10.68 15.99 -4.11
CA ALA A 973 11.02 15.30 -5.36
C ALA A 973 10.88 16.20 -6.59
N ILE A 974 9.75 16.92 -6.69
CA ILE A 974 9.51 17.89 -7.77
C ILE A 974 10.53 19.04 -7.70
N GLY A 975 10.78 19.60 -6.52
CA GLY A 975 11.75 20.68 -6.32
C GLY A 975 13.15 20.28 -6.81
N MET A 976 13.60 19.06 -6.50
CA MET A 976 14.90 18.55 -6.96
C MET A 976 14.97 18.33 -8.47
N VAL A 977 13.93 17.75 -9.07
CA VAL A 977 13.87 17.55 -10.53
C VAL A 977 13.84 18.91 -11.23
N LEU A 978 13.06 19.86 -10.72
CA LEU A 978 12.93 21.19 -11.27
C LEU A 978 14.25 21.96 -11.17
N ALA A 979 14.95 21.87 -10.03
CA ALA A 979 16.28 22.44 -9.86
C ALA A 979 17.26 21.90 -10.91
N GLN A 980 17.32 20.58 -11.09
CA GLN A 980 18.22 19.97 -12.08
C GLN A 980 17.86 20.33 -13.52
N LYS A 981 16.57 20.48 -13.83
CA LYS A 981 16.11 20.83 -15.19
C LYS A 981 16.30 22.32 -15.51
N LEU A 982 16.20 23.19 -14.51
CA LEU A 982 16.28 24.65 -14.69
C LEU A 982 17.68 25.22 -14.45
N LYS A 983 18.59 24.49 -13.80
CA LYS A 983 19.94 25.00 -13.47
C LYS A 983 20.70 25.53 -14.69
N ASP A 984 20.51 24.93 -15.85
CA ASP A 984 21.20 25.31 -17.10
C ASP A 984 20.45 26.41 -17.88
N ARG A 985 19.21 26.74 -17.49
CA ARG A 985 18.33 27.68 -18.20
C ARG A 985 18.07 28.97 -17.43
N VAL A 986 18.15 28.93 -16.11
CA VAL A 986 17.78 30.04 -15.22
C VAL A 986 18.95 30.36 -14.30
N PRO A 987 19.36 31.64 -14.18
CA PRO A 987 20.44 32.03 -13.27
C PRO A 987 20.15 31.59 -11.83
N PRO A 988 21.15 31.04 -11.09
CA PRO A 988 20.95 30.51 -9.74
C PRO A 988 20.26 31.48 -8.76
N TYR A 989 20.62 32.76 -8.79
CA TYR A 989 20.00 33.75 -7.89
C TYR A 989 18.49 33.95 -8.14
N ARG A 990 18.03 33.84 -9.40
CA ARG A 990 16.59 33.93 -9.73
C ARG A 990 15.83 32.69 -9.28
N LEU A 991 16.46 31.52 -9.38
CA LEU A 991 15.90 30.28 -8.84
C LEU A 991 15.81 30.33 -7.32
N LEU A 992 16.85 30.83 -6.64
CA LEU A 992 16.85 31.00 -5.18
C LEU A 992 15.72 31.94 -4.73
N VAL A 993 15.63 33.14 -5.30
CA VAL A 993 14.60 34.12 -4.92
C VAL A 993 13.19 33.62 -5.26
N SER A 994 12.99 32.97 -6.42
CA SER A 994 11.67 32.44 -6.78
C SER A 994 11.24 31.28 -5.87
N ALA A 995 12.19 30.44 -5.43
CA ALA A 995 11.94 29.39 -4.47
C ALA A 995 11.60 29.94 -3.06
N MET A 996 12.30 30.98 -2.61
CA MET A 996 11.99 31.70 -1.38
C MET A 996 10.61 32.37 -1.46
N ALA A 997 10.29 33.04 -2.57
CA ALA A 997 8.99 33.66 -2.77
C ALA A 997 7.87 32.62 -2.76
N ALA A 998 8.04 31.49 -3.45
CA ALA A 998 7.07 30.39 -3.45
C ALA A 998 6.82 29.84 -2.04
N LEU A 999 7.88 29.60 -1.26
CA LEU A 999 7.77 29.16 0.14
C LEU A 999 7.04 30.21 0.99
N GLY A 1000 7.46 31.47 0.95
CA GLY A 1000 6.85 32.53 1.77
C GLY A 1000 5.38 32.79 1.44
N ILE A 1001 5.04 32.85 0.14
CA ILE A 1001 3.64 32.96 -0.31
C ILE A 1001 2.85 31.72 0.14
N GLY A 1002 3.41 30.52 -0.02
CA GLY A 1002 2.78 29.28 0.44
C GLY A 1002 2.50 29.27 1.94
N VAL A 1003 3.44 29.71 2.76
CA VAL A 1003 3.28 29.81 4.21
C VAL A 1003 2.18 30.81 4.58
N ILE A 1004 2.11 31.97 3.92
CA ILE A 1004 1.04 32.96 4.19
C ILE A 1004 -0.33 32.40 3.77
N LEU A 1005 -0.43 31.83 2.57
CA LEU A 1005 -1.69 31.34 2.02
C LEU A 1005 -2.23 30.13 2.80
N PHE A 1006 -1.36 29.20 3.18
CA PHE A 1006 -1.76 27.92 3.78
C PHE A 1006 -1.53 27.84 5.29
N GLY A 1007 -0.68 28.69 5.87
CA GLY A 1007 -0.36 28.67 7.30
C GLY A 1007 -1.51 29.06 8.21
N GLY A 1008 -2.54 29.74 7.67
CA GLY A 1008 -3.79 29.99 8.37
C GLY A 1008 -4.87 28.91 8.18
N VAL A 1009 -4.62 27.93 7.30
CA VAL A 1009 -5.57 26.87 6.96
C VAL A 1009 -5.22 25.63 7.79
N GLN A 1010 -5.71 25.57 9.03
CA GLN A 1010 -5.49 24.46 9.96
C GLN A 1010 -6.34 23.22 9.61
N THR A 1011 -6.23 22.76 8.36
CA THR A 1011 -6.88 21.56 7.86
C THR A 1011 -5.85 20.64 7.23
N ILE A 1012 -6.21 19.37 6.98
CA ILE A 1012 -5.36 18.43 6.22
C ILE A 1012 -4.85 19.06 4.93
N ALA A 1013 -5.72 19.75 4.19
CA ALA A 1013 -5.36 20.38 2.92
C ALA A 1013 -4.35 21.50 3.11
N GLY A 1014 -4.51 22.35 4.14
CA GLY A 1014 -3.56 23.43 4.43
C GLY A 1014 -2.20 22.91 4.88
N TYR A 1015 -2.16 21.95 5.80
CA TYR A 1015 -0.89 21.32 6.20
C TYR A 1015 -0.22 20.55 5.06
N SER A 1016 -0.99 19.89 4.19
CA SER A 1016 -0.43 19.21 3.02
C SER A 1016 0.10 20.19 1.98
N ALA A 1017 -0.57 21.32 1.78
CA ALA A 1017 -0.15 22.36 0.86
C ALA A 1017 1.10 23.09 1.37
N ILE A 1018 1.17 23.45 2.65
CA ILE A 1018 2.33 24.13 3.23
C ILE A 1018 3.57 23.22 3.25
N THR A 1019 3.42 21.92 3.56
CA THR A 1019 4.56 20.98 3.49
C THR A 1019 5.00 20.72 2.06
N PHE A 1020 4.07 20.61 1.11
CA PHE A 1020 4.38 20.47 -0.32
C PHE A 1020 5.14 21.68 -0.85
N VAL A 1021 4.58 22.89 -0.70
CA VAL A 1021 5.18 24.12 -1.21
C VAL A 1021 6.48 24.42 -0.48
N GLY A 1022 6.53 24.17 0.83
CA GLY A 1022 7.74 24.40 1.61
C GLY A 1022 8.88 23.46 1.26
N ALA A 1023 8.59 22.17 1.04
CA ALA A 1023 9.59 21.23 0.56
C ALA A 1023 10.03 21.57 -0.87
N LEU A 1024 9.09 21.89 -1.77
CA LEU A 1024 9.39 22.30 -3.13
C LEU A 1024 10.30 23.53 -3.17
N GLY A 1025 9.97 24.58 -2.43
CA GLY A 1025 10.77 25.80 -2.31
C GLY A 1025 12.14 25.52 -1.69
N PHE A 1026 12.21 24.75 -0.59
CA PHE A 1026 13.49 24.42 0.04
C PHE A 1026 14.42 23.67 -0.91
N PHE A 1027 13.96 22.58 -1.54
CA PHE A 1027 14.82 21.75 -2.39
C PHE A 1027 15.17 22.43 -3.72
N LEU A 1028 14.30 23.29 -4.25
CA LEU A 1028 14.60 24.13 -5.41
C LEU A 1028 15.67 25.18 -5.05
N GLY A 1029 15.46 25.93 -3.97
CA GLY A 1029 16.32 27.06 -3.58
C GLY A 1029 17.67 26.63 -3.00
N LYS A 1030 17.73 25.50 -2.27
CA LYS A 1030 18.97 24.98 -1.69
C LYS A 1030 20.03 24.71 -2.75
N ILE A 1031 19.67 24.01 -3.83
CA ILE A 1031 20.62 23.69 -4.90
C ILE A 1031 21.18 24.99 -5.51
N SER A 1032 20.32 26.00 -5.67
CA SER A 1032 20.75 27.32 -6.15
C SER A 1032 21.68 28.04 -5.17
N ALA A 1033 21.40 27.99 -3.86
CA ALA A 1033 22.26 28.58 -2.83
C ALA A 1033 23.67 27.92 -2.81
N ASP A 1034 23.72 26.59 -2.89
CA ASP A 1034 24.98 25.84 -2.99
C ASP A 1034 25.77 26.25 -4.24
N THR A 1035 25.10 26.39 -5.40
CA THR A 1035 25.74 26.80 -6.65
C THR A 1035 26.31 28.22 -6.58
N ILE A 1036 25.55 29.18 -6.06
CA ILE A 1036 26.02 30.58 -5.88
C ILE A 1036 27.28 30.60 -5.02
N MET A 1037 27.28 29.85 -3.91
CA MET A 1037 28.43 29.73 -3.01
C MET A 1037 29.65 29.09 -3.71
N GLN A 1038 29.44 28.01 -4.48
CA GLN A 1038 30.50 27.33 -5.22
C GLN A 1038 31.16 28.22 -6.27
N GLN A 1039 30.35 29.02 -6.98
CA GLN A 1039 30.80 29.95 -8.00
C GLN A 1039 31.56 31.13 -7.40
N ALA A 1040 31.13 31.63 -6.25
CA ALA A 1040 31.73 32.80 -5.62
C ALA A 1040 33.06 32.51 -4.92
N LEU A 1041 33.31 31.28 -4.45
CA LEU A 1041 34.50 30.93 -3.68
C LEU A 1041 35.62 30.30 -4.55
N PRO A 1042 36.90 30.66 -4.31
CA PRO A 1042 38.05 29.99 -4.91
C PRO A 1042 38.14 28.55 -4.41
N ASP A 1043 38.74 27.67 -5.21
CA ASP A 1043 38.85 26.23 -4.92
C ASP A 1043 39.42 25.94 -3.52
N ASP A 1044 40.46 26.66 -3.12
CA ASP A 1044 41.14 26.50 -1.82
C ASP A 1044 40.26 26.89 -0.61
N PHE A 1045 39.18 27.66 -0.83
CA PHE A 1045 38.29 28.14 0.24
C PHE A 1045 36.92 27.48 0.23
N ARG A 1046 36.57 26.70 -0.79
CA ARG A 1046 35.26 26.01 -0.88
C ARG A 1046 34.98 25.14 0.35
N GLY A 1047 35.95 24.34 0.78
CA GLY A 1047 35.79 23.47 1.96
C GLY A 1047 35.50 24.26 3.26
N ARG A 1048 36.17 25.41 3.45
CA ARG A 1048 35.93 26.30 4.60
C ARG A 1048 34.59 27.01 4.49
N GLY A 1049 34.22 27.50 3.31
CA GLY A 1049 32.93 28.13 3.09
C GLY A 1049 31.75 27.18 3.34
N PHE A 1050 31.84 25.93 2.87
CA PHE A 1050 30.80 24.92 3.10
C PHE A 1050 30.69 24.48 4.57
N SER A 1051 31.75 24.63 5.38
CA SER A 1051 31.64 24.40 6.83
C SER A 1051 30.68 25.38 7.52
N LEU A 1052 30.49 26.59 6.97
CA LEU A 1052 29.50 27.55 7.48
C LEU A 1052 28.06 27.11 7.19
N PHE A 1053 27.83 26.37 6.11
CA PHE A 1053 26.50 25.79 5.81
C PHE A 1053 26.08 24.79 6.90
N ASP A 1054 27.03 24.12 7.56
CA ASP A 1054 26.72 23.16 8.61
C ASP A 1054 26.35 23.85 9.93
N ILE A 1055 27.02 24.96 10.25
CA ILE A 1055 26.63 25.83 11.37
C ILE A 1055 25.24 26.42 11.07
N ALA A 1056 25.04 26.94 9.87
CA ALA A 1056 23.77 27.46 9.39
C ALA A 1056 22.64 26.42 9.48
N TYR A 1057 22.91 25.18 9.09
CA TYR A 1057 21.96 24.07 9.15
C TYR A 1057 21.40 23.87 10.57
N ASN A 1058 22.26 23.91 11.59
CA ASN A 1058 21.85 23.75 12.98
C ASN A 1058 21.18 25.01 13.54
N LEU A 1059 21.66 26.20 13.19
CA LEU A 1059 21.02 27.46 13.55
C LEU A 1059 19.59 27.55 13.00
N GLY A 1060 19.32 26.88 11.88
CA GLY A 1060 17.98 26.71 11.32
C GLY A 1060 16.98 25.99 12.23
N TRP A 1061 17.44 25.17 13.18
CA TRP A 1061 16.60 24.60 14.24
C TRP A 1061 16.64 25.44 15.52
N ILE A 1062 17.83 25.91 15.91
CA ILE A 1062 18.04 26.59 17.20
C ILE A 1062 17.30 27.94 17.26
N VAL A 1063 17.47 28.79 16.24
CA VAL A 1063 16.88 30.15 16.27
C VAL A 1063 15.35 30.07 16.27
N PRO A 1064 14.70 29.31 15.37
CA PRO A 1064 13.25 29.16 15.42
C PRO A 1064 12.77 28.49 16.70
N ALA A 1065 13.49 27.49 17.25
CA ALA A 1065 13.12 26.89 18.53
C ALA A 1065 13.20 27.88 19.70
N LEU A 1066 14.20 28.76 19.74
CA LEU A 1066 14.29 29.85 20.72
C LEU A 1066 13.16 30.86 20.57
N VAL A 1067 12.87 31.29 19.33
CA VAL A 1067 11.76 32.21 19.05
C VAL A 1067 10.44 31.58 19.47
N LEU A 1068 10.16 30.35 19.03
CA LEU A 1068 8.95 29.61 19.40
C LEU A 1068 8.88 29.39 20.93
N ALA A 1069 9.99 29.12 21.61
CA ALA A 1069 9.96 28.95 23.07
C ALA A 1069 9.52 30.23 23.82
N LEU A 1070 9.66 31.40 23.20
CA LEU A 1070 9.24 32.69 23.74
C LEU A 1070 7.82 33.08 23.30
N VAL A 1071 7.43 32.77 22.05
CA VAL A 1071 6.17 33.26 21.47
C VAL A 1071 5.07 32.20 21.34
N TRP A 1072 5.39 30.91 21.58
CA TRP A 1072 4.46 29.81 21.39
C TRP A 1072 3.24 29.94 22.30
N ASN A 1073 2.08 29.87 21.67
CA ASN A 1073 0.79 29.71 22.31
C ASN A 1073 -0.09 28.93 21.32
N ASP A 1074 -0.78 27.90 21.80
CA ASP A 1074 -1.64 27.03 20.99
C ASP A 1074 -2.69 27.84 20.20
N ASP A 1075 -3.22 28.94 20.77
CA ASP A 1075 -4.20 29.83 20.11
C ASP A 1075 -3.60 30.74 19.02
N ARG A 1076 -2.26 30.85 18.96
CA ARG A 1076 -1.55 31.80 18.09
C ARG A 1076 -0.87 31.14 16.89
N VAL A 1077 -1.05 29.84 16.67
CA VAL A 1077 -0.40 29.08 15.59
C VAL A 1077 -0.58 29.74 14.21
N ARG A 1078 -1.81 30.14 13.88
CA ARG A 1078 -2.12 30.86 12.63
C ARG A 1078 -1.33 32.16 12.51
N LEU A 1079 -1.25 32.94 13.60
CA LEU A 1079 -0.53 34.20 13.63
C LEU A 1079 0.98 33.98 13.51
N ILE A 1080 1.51 32.92 14.15
CA ILE A 1080 2.92 32.54 14.09
C ILE A 1080 3.32 32.17 12.66
N LEU A 1081 2.54 31.32 11.98
CA LEU A 1081 2.85 30.90 10.60
C LEU A 1081 2.69 32.05 9.59
N ILE A 1082 1.59 32.81 9.66
CA ILE A 1082 1.42 33.97 8.76
C ILE A 1082 2.50 35.02 9.03
N GLY A 1083 2.81 35.27 10.32
CA GLY A 1083 3.86 36.19 10.73
C GLY A 1083 5.24 35.78 10.24
N SER A 1084 5.62 34.49 10.38
CA SER A 1084 6.89 33.97 9.86
C SER A 1084 6.94 34.11 8.34
N GLY A 1085 5.87 33.77 7.64
CA GLY A 1085 5.77 33.92 6.18
C GLY A 1085 5.94 35.37 5.70
N VAL A 1086 5.32 36.34 6.39
CA VAL A 1086 5.47 37.77 6.09
C VAL A 1086 6.92 38.23 6.31
N VAL A 1087 7.51 37.91 7.47
CA VAL A 1087 8.90 38.23 7.77
C VAL A 1087 9.83 37.58 6.73
N PHE A 1088 9.56 36.34 6.35
CA PHE A 1088 10.33 35.62 5.35
C PHE A 1088 10.22 36.23 3.95
N LEU A 1089 9.06 36.76 3.54
CA LEU A 1089 8.92 37.51 2.30
C LEU A 1089 9.65 38.86 2.34
N LEU A 1090 9.69 39.54 3.48
CA LEU A 1090 10.51 40.75 3.64
C LEU A 1090 12.01 40.43 3.50
N VAL A 1091 12.46 39.33 4.11
CA VAL A 1091 13.84 38.81 3.91
C VAL A 1091 14.06 38.45 2.44
N THR A 1092 13.09 37.83 1.77
CA THR A 1092 13.16 37.49 0.35
C THR A 1092 13.31 38.74 -0.52
N ALA A 1093 12.57 39.82 -0.22
CA ALA A 1093 12.70 41.10 -0.91
C ALA A 1093 14.07 41.75 -0.68
N ALA A 1094 14.62 41.65 0.53
CA ALA A 1094 15.98 42.12 0.84
C ALA A 1094 17.04 41.32 0.08
N VAL A 1095 16.92 39.99 0.06
CA VAL A 1095 17.80 39.08 -0.72
C VAL A 1095 17.70 39.38 -2.22
N TYR A 1096 16.49 39.65 -2.74
CA TYR A 1096 16.31 40.05 -4.13
C TYR A 1096 17.02 41.38 -4.44
N ARG A 1097 16.81 42.41 -3.62
CA ARG A 1097 17.48 43.70 -3.78
C ARG A 1097 19.00 43.58 -3.73
N TRP A 1098 19.51 42.80 -2.78
CA TRP A 1098 20.93 42.49 -2.68
C TRP A 1098 21.44 41.76 -3.92
N ALA A 1099 20.77 40.70 -4.36
CA ALA A 1099 21.14 39.96 -5.56
C ALA A 1099 21.16 40.84 -6.82
N THR A 1100 20.21 41.79 -6.94
CA THR A 1100 20.20 42.75 -8.05
C THR A 1100 21.32 43.78 -7.98
N SER A 1101 21.76 44.18 -6.78
CA SER A 1101 22.85 45.16 -6.62
C SER A 1101 24.23 44.55 -6.87
N ILE A 1102 24.36 43.22 -6.80
CA ILE A 1102 25.63 42.49 -7.05
C ILE A 1102 25.57 41.64 -8.31
N LYS A 1103 24.63 41.94 -9.22
CA LYS A 1103 24.37 41.12 -10.41
C LYS A 1103 25.63 40.87 -11.25
N ASP A 1104 26.49 41.88 -11.36
CA ASP A 1104 27.73 41.81 -12.14
C ASP A 1104 28.83 40.97 -11.46
N GLN A 1105 28.65 40.64 -10.18
CA GLN A 1105 29.55 39.76 -9.40
C GLN A 1105 29.07 38.30 -9.37
N LEU A 1106 27.87 38.02 -9.90
CA LEU A 1106 27.35 36.66 -10.05
C LEU A 1106 27.87 36.09 -11.38
N ALA A 1107 28.29 34.83 -11.39
CA ALA A 1107 28.83 34.18 -12.59
C ALA A 1107 27.85 34.27 -13.79
N SER A 1108 28.39 34.48 -14.99
CA SER A 1108 27.61 34.54 -16.22
C SER A 1108 27.02 33.16 -16.56
N GLN A 1109 25.91 33.11 -17.30
CA GLN A 1109 25.30 31.82 -17.67
C GLN A 1109 26.21 30.96 -18.56
N ASP A 1110 27.13 31.59 -19.30
CA ASP A 1110 28.02 30.92 -20.25
C ASP A 1110 29.17 30.18 -19.54
N ASP A 1111 29.58 30.61 -18.34
CA ASP A 1111 30.62 29.94 -17.53
C ASP A 1111 30.18 28.58 -16.95
N ILE A 1112 28.88 28.25 -17.04
CA ILE A 1112 28.30 26.96 -16.64
C ILE A 1112 28.51 25.91 -17.75
N VAL A 1113 28.78 26.36 -18.99
CA VAL A 1113 28.87 25.53 -20.19
C VAL A 1113 30.28 25.63 -20.78
N ASP A 1114 31.21 24.85 -20.21
CA ASP A 1114 32.47 24.36 -20.81
C ASP A 1114 33.79 24.91 -20.22
N PRO A 1115 34.58 24.08 -19.51
CA PRO A 1115 35.95 24.43 -19.11
C PRO A 1115 36.99 24.38 -20.25
N ARG A 1116 36.59 24.07 -21.50
CA ARG A 1116 37.52 23.76 -22.60
C ARG A 1116 37.65 24.82 -23.69
N THR A 1117 37.03 25.98 -23.57
CA THR A 1117 37.34 27.11 -24.45
C THR A 1117 38.47 27.92 -23.83
N PRO A 1118 39.68 27.93 -24.42
CA PRO A 1118 40.67 28.95 -24.08
C PRO A 1118 40.04 30.27 -24.49
N THR A 1119 39.78 31.16 -23.54
CA THR A 1119 39.48 32.56 -23.83
C THR A 1119 40.75 33.18 -24.40
N GLY A 1120 40.98 32.97 -25.69
CA GLY A 1120 41.83 33.82 -26.48
C GLY A 1120 41.11 35.15 -26.65
N ASP A 1121 41.41 36.12 -25.79
CA ASP A 1121 41.76 37.46 -26.25
C ASP A 1121 42.32 38.27 -25.08
N GLY A 1122 43.65 38.31 -25.02
CA GLY A 1122 44.33 39.42 -24.40
C GLY A 1122 44.22 40.62 -25.33
N ARG A 1123 43.23 41.49 -25.11
CA ARG A 1123 43.28 42.88 -25.55
C ARG A 1123 42.69 43.80 -24.50
N ALA A 1124 43.52 44.77 -24.11
CA ALA A 1124 43.26 45.83 -23.16
C ALA A 1124 41.99 46.63 -23.47
N ARG A 1125 41.21 46.93 -22.42
CA ARG A 1125 40.79 48.28 -22.01
C ARG A 1125 40.14 48.27 -20.65
#